data_AF-A0A4Y3RC47-F1
#
_entry.id   AF-A0A4Y3RC47-F1
#
_cell.length_a   1.000
_cell.length_b   1.000
_cell.length_c   1.000
_cell.angle_alpha   90.00
_cell.angle_beta   90.00
_cell.angle_gamma   90.00
#
_symmetry.space_group_name_H-M   'P 1'
#
loop_
_entity.id
_entity.type
_entity.pdbx_description
1 polymer ?
#
loop_
_entity_poly.entity_id
_entity_poly.type
_entity_poly.pdbx_seq_one_letter_code
_entity_poly.pdbx_strand_id
1 'polypeptide(L)'
;MIAYIVAQRGGKVGFVLASGSDMYAKVSFLQALGINTVPIFGRTREGVHKDRYWRSLLHDGATTFPTGADAAAAFADDQCYVEELRLTSRSDRAPLPREERPCRGKLFVDGQRGRRDCPILSRCPAHAAARHVADAQVWVTTAAGLASTKMPQSQIEVRVAEAAQHHLAILLLDEADTVQQQFDDQFLLHEILSQPGRGWSHRVGDRIGQRLEHSWFLDLRDPEVTAGDKHFRRHDQALTELYRLMIDPAADDLSALIAEGPFTGYSLLRRLARSLHGLGEGNDFARKAELEEASDRYFEEYFEPLVTAPFQVPAVNWAELIEAMTATHDTLMSAQEAAEAWIEAHQPVLDGITARGTPAELAQLLQGGLWAARITTSFFEVAQRLPAISPAQIGDGDDFWSRQPPRDLMPFVPEQATGNLMALQWQPNPAGDSGSFSILWLRGVGRWLLYHLHDLLEAEGIQGPNVVLASATSWMPASPRFHLDVTPNLVLREPEKARAALLESKMFFRPPRYRDGRPVFTSGTGGDPTLHAHALCTSADWICNPAPGARESLLQQARQRLANDRQQVLFTVQSTRDAQTVADYINQKTPYTALHVIRDDDPPTRHSIPRRRLATFAASGADILVAAEGAVQRGHNILNARRVAALGAVFYLARIHPPADDATFPLSLLSREAMRRLRNPLDVTLDHADPVDLARKLRGSERRRWQRRVGEPVLFTRLTDPIEHAAFVGNFLVPLHQTLGRGIRGNEPVLVYLCDAAFAPRTANLDDSAPDTPRTSVIVAAQQLLHGWLTDPGPAATVAERLDHELAKACWGLASHLLDNIDWGHR
;
A
#
# COMPACT_ATOMS: atom_id res chain seq x y z
N MET A 1 -27.24 4.81 -13.47
CA MET A 1 -28.53 4.18 -13.85
C MET A 1 -29.10 3.30 -12.73
N ILE A 2 -28.41 2.24 -12.29
CA ILE A 2 -28.90 1.35 -11.22
C ILE A 2 -29.34 2.13 -9.98
N ALA A 3 -28.47 3.00 -9.46
CA ALA A 3 -28.78 3.83 -8.30
C ALA A 3 -30.02 4.71 -8.48
N TYR A 4 -30.21 5.29 -9.67
CA TYR A 4 -31.39 6.08 -9.98
C TYR A 4 -32.66 5.22 -9.97
N ILE A 5 -32.63 4.04 -10.61
CA ILE A 5 -33.79 3.13 -10.66
C ILE A 5 -34.19 2.69 -9.24
N VAL A 6 -33.22 2.30 -8.42
CA VAL A 6 -33.49 1.84 -7.04
C VAL A 6 -34.02 2.99 -6.18
N ALA A 7 -33.42 4.17 -6.28
CA ALA A 7 -33.88 5.37 -5.56
C ALA A 7 -35.33 5.76 -5.95
N GLN A 8 -35.69 5.66 -7.24
CA GLN A 8 -37.06 5.93 -7.72
C GLN A 8 -38.06 4.87 -7.25
N ARG A 9 -37.62 3.64 -6.96
CA ARG A 9 -38.45 2.58 -6.39
C ARG A 9 -38.51 2.62 -4.85
N GLY A 10 -37.97 3.66 -4.22
CA GLY A 10 -37.96 3.82 -2.76
C GLY A 10 -36.89 3.01 -2.02
N GLY A 11 -35.98 2.34 -2.74
CA GLY A 11 -34.84 1.64 -2.13
C GLY A 11 -33.69 2.60 -1.82
N LYS A 12 -32.95 2.31 -0.75
CA LYS A 12 -31.70 3.02 -0.44
C LYS A 12 -30.49 2.36 -1.10
N VAL A 13 -29.56 3.18 -1.57
CA VAL A 13 -28.37 2.73 -2.32
C VAL A 13 -27.11 3.16 -1.58
N GLY A 14 -26.14 2.27 -1.44
CA GLY A 14 -24.78 2.63 -1.07
C GLY A 14 -23.87 2.70 -2.28
N PHE A 15 -22.99 3.68 -2.32
CA PHE A 15 -21.86 3.77 -3.24
C PHE A 15 -20.56 3.76 -2.46
N VAL A 16 -19.68 2.82 -2.77
CA VAL A 16 -18.31 2.77 -2.25
C VAL A 16 -17.37 3.19 -3.36
N LEU A 17 -16.65 4.28 -3.14
CA LEU A 17 -15.65 4.81 -4.06
C LEU A 17 -14.25 4.57 -3.52
N ALA A 18 -13.27 4.44 -4.42
CA ALA A 18 -11.88 4.26 -4.05
C ALA A 18 -11.27 5.50 -3.36
N SER A 19 -11.78 6.72 -3.62
CA SER A 19 -11.21 7.96 -3.08
C SER A 19 -12.25 8.94 -2.52
N GLY A 20 -11.83 9.71 -1.51
CA GLY A 20 -12.67 10.75 -0.91
C GLY A 20 -12.89 11.97 -1.81
N SER A 21 -12.00 12.25 -2.77
CA SER A 21 -12.19 13.31 -3.77
C SER A 21 -13.32 13.00 -4.74
N ASP A 22 -13.52 11.71 -5.07
CA ASP A 22 -14.60 11.30 -5.96
C ASP A 22 -15.98 11.37 -5.28
N MET A 23 -16.02 11.41 -3.94
CA MET A 23 -17.27 11.47 -3.19
C MET A 23 -18.06 12.74 -3.47
N TYR A 24 -17.44 13.92 -3.36
CA TYR A 24 -18.14 15.18 -3.62
C TYR A 24 -18.61 15.27 -5.07
N ALA A 25 -17.77 14.91 -6.04
CA ALA A 25 -18.16 14.87 -7.45
C ALA A 25 -19.37 13.93 -7.70
N LYS A 26 -19.40 12.76 -7.03
CA LYS A 26 -20.53 11.83 -7.10
C LYS A 26 -21.78 12.41 -6.46
N VAL A 27 -21.65 13.05 -5.30
CA VAL A 27 -22.75 13.73 -4.59
C VAL A 27 -23.33 14.84 -5.47
N SER A 28 -22.51 15.73 -6.02
CA SER A 28 -22.93 16.79 -6.94
C SER A 28 -23.69 16.22 -8.14
N PHE A 29 -23.15 15.17 -8.77
CA PHE A 29 -23.76 14.52 -9.92
C PHE A 29 -25.14 13.94 -9.61
N LEU A 30 -25.28 13.21 -8.50
CA LEU A 30 -26.55 12.57 -8.14
C LEU A 30 -27.59 13.58 -7.65
N GLN A 31 -27.16 14.62 -6.93
CA GLN A 31 -28.06 15.70 -6.51
C GLN A 31 -28.54 16.54 -7.69
N ALA A 32 -27.71 16.76 -8.71
CA ALA A 32 -28.13 17.39 -9.96
C ALA A 32 -29.21 16.58 -10.71
N LEU A 33 -29.30 15.27 -10.46
CA LEU A 33 -30.36 14.39 -10.97
C LEU A 33 -31.59 14.32 -10.05
N GLY A 34 -31.64 15.15 -8.99
CA GLY A 34 -32.73 15.17 -8.02
C GLY A 34 -32.72 14.01 -7.01
N ILE A 35 -31.60 13.30 -6.87
CA ILE A 35 -31.47 12.18 -5.93
C ILE A 35 -30.88 12.68 -4.61
N ASN A 36 -31.59 12.50 -3.49
CA ASN A 36 -31.10 12.90 -2.18
C ASN A 36 -29.90 12.03 -1.77
N THR A 37 -28.71 12.61 -1.84
CA THR A 37 -27.43 11.90 -1.71
C THR A 37 -26.60 12.52 -0.59
N VAL A 38 -26.03 11.70 0.29
CA VAL A 38 -25.23 12.17 1.43
C VAL A 38 -23.85 11.50 1.43
N PRO A 39 -22.75 12.28 1.57
CA PRO A 39 -21.43 11.72 1.80
C PRO A 39 -21.25 11.30 3.27
N ILE A 40 -20.61 10.15 3.50
CA ILE A 40 -20.24 9.64 4.82
C ILE A 40 -18.72 9.54 4.89
N PHE A 41 -18.09 10.42 5.67
CA PHE A 41 -16.63 10.47 5.84
C PHE A 41 -16.19 9.88 7.18
N GLY A 42 -14.96 9.36 7.23
CA GLY A 42 -14.30 9.04 8.49
C GLY A 42 -13.99 10.31 9.29
N ARG A 43 -14.30 10.31 10.59
CA ARG A 43 -14.17 11.48 11.50
C ARG A 43 -12.80 12.15 11.43
N THR A 44 -11.72 11.38 11.37
CA THR A 44 -10.34 11.89 11.46
C THR A 44 -9.91 12.67 10.21
N ARG A 45 -10.46 12.34 9.03
CA ARG A 45 -10.08 12.97 7.75
C ARG A 45 -11.18 13.81 7.12
N GLU A 46 -12.37 13.86 7.71
CA GLU A 46 -13.48 14.68 7.23
C GLU A 46 -13.04 16.12 6.95
N GLY A 47 -12.28 16.73 7.87
CA GLY A 47 -11.82 18.09 7.69
C GLY A 47 -10.86 18.28 6.51
N VAL A 48 -9.95 17.32 6.31
CA VAL A 48 -9.04 17.32 5.15
C VAL A 48 -9.85 17.23 3.85
N HIS A 49 -10.90 16.40 3.82
CA HIS A 49 -11.77 16.29 2.64
C HIS A 49 -12.53 17.59 2.35
N LYS A 50 -13.07 18.25 3.37
CA LYS A 50 -13.73 19.56 3.22
C LYS A 50 -12.76 20.64 2.73
N ASP A 51 -11.58 20.73 3.33
CA ASP A 51 -10.55 21.70 2.91
C ASP A 51 -10.12 21.45 1.45
N ARG A 52 -9.97 20.17 1.07
CA ARG A 52 -9.63 19.78 -0.30
C ARG A 52 -10.71 20.18 -1.30
N TYR A 53 -11.99 20.04 -0.95
CA TYR A 53 -13.09 20.49 -1.80
C TYR A 53 -12.98 21.99 -2.11
N TRP A 54 -12.86 22.84 -1.08
CA TRP A 54 -12.76 24.29 -1.25
C TRP A 54 -11.49 24.73 -1.98
N ARG A 55 -10.33 24.14 -1.64
CA ARG A 55 -9.09 24.39 -2.39
C ARG A 55 -9.22 24.06 -3.87
N SER A 56 -10.14 23.17 -4.25
CA SER A 56 -10.33 22.78 -5.66
C SER A 56 -11.11 23.85 -6.37
N LEU A 57 -12.24 24.22 -5.77
CA LEU A 57 -13.19 25.16 -6.32
C LEU A 57 -12.60 26.58 -6.41
N LEU A 58 -11.83 27.00 -5.40
CA LEU A 58 -11.23 28.34 -5.34
C LEU A 58 -10.01 28.51 -6.24
N HIS A 59 -9.33 27.43 -6.62
CA HIS A 59 -8.16 27.53 -7.50
C HIS A 59 -8.56 27.87 -8.95
N ASP A 60 -9.76 27.47 -9.38
CA ASP A 60 -10.32 27.76 -10.70
C ASP A 60 -11.19 29.03 -10.73
N GLY A 61 -11.51 29.60 -9.57
CA GLY A 61 -12.37 30.77 -9.43
C GLY A 61 -11.61 32.07 -9.73
N ALA A 62 -12.20 32.94 -10.55
CA ALA A 62 -11.74 34.33 -10.70
C ALA A 62 -11.91 35.14 -9.39
N THR A 63 -12.67 34.61 -8.44
CA THR A 63 -13.05 35.23 -7.16
C THR A 63 -12.83 34.26 -6.00
N THR A 64 -12.56 34.81 -4.83
CA THR A 64 -12.43 34.07 -3.55
C THR A 64 -13.73 33.38 -3.11
N PHE A 65 -14.85 33.65 -3.78
CA PHE A 65 -16.14 33.02 -3.55
C PHE A 65 -16.60 32.35 -4.85
N PRO A 66 -17.00 31.06 -4.82
CA PRO A 66 -17.51 30.38 -6.00
C PRO A 66 -18.81 31.04 -6.46
N THR A 67 -18.94 31.23 -7.78
CA THR A 67 -20.14 31.84 -8.40
C THR A 67 -21.22 30.82 -8.75
N GLY A 68 -21.03 29.53 -8.42
CA GLY A 68 -21.94 28.43 -8.75
C GLY A 68 -22.48 27.68 -7.52
N ALA A 69 -23.74 27.23 -7.61
CA ALA A 69 -24.39 26.41 -6.59
C ALA A 69 -24.04 24.93 -6.80
N ASP A 70 -22.83 24.52 -6.43
CA ASP A 70 -22.55 23.09 -6.30
C ASP A 70 -23.30 22.53 -5.09
N ALA A 71 -24.23 21.62 -5.34
CA ALA A 71 -25.07 21.04 -4.31
C ALA A 71 -24.26 20.27 -3.24
N ALA A 72 -23.05 19.81 -3.58
CA ALA A 72 -22.12 19.19 -2.63
C ALA A 72 -21.51 20.20 -1.63
N ALA A 73 -21.50 21.50 -1.94
CA ALA A 73 -20.91 22.54 -1.08
C ALA A 73 -21.53 22.57 0.32
N ALA A 74 -22.82 22.24 0.44
CA ALA A 74 -23.52 22.19 1.72
C ALA A 74 -22.92 21.14 2.69
N PHE A 75 -22.27 20.10 2.18
CA PHE A 75 -21.57 19.07 2.96
C PHE A 75 -20.08 19.39 3.17
N ALA A 76 -19.57 20.41 2.48
CA ALA A 76 -18.22 20.92 2.65
C ALA A 76 -18.18 22.14 3.59
N ASP A 77 -19.33 22.67 4.00
CA ASP A 77 -19.41 23.71 5.02
C ASP A 77 -18.85 23.18 6.35
N ASP A 78 -18.00 24.01 6.95
CA ASP A 78 -17.31 23.70 8.18
C ASP A 78 -17.30 24.84 9.19
N GLN A 79 -18.12 25.87 8.99
CA GLN A 79 -18.15 27.00 9.90
C GLN A 79 -18.86 26.62 11.22
N CYS A 80 -18.23 26.98 12.34
CA CYS A 80 -18.87 26.87 13.66
C CYS A 80 -19.60 28.18 13.96
N TYR A 81 -20.93 28.19 13.87
CA TYR A 81 -21.72 29.40 14.10
C TYR A 81 -21.72 29.89 15.56
N VAL A 82 -21.30 29.05 16.51
CA VAL A 82 -21.15 29.46 17.91
C VAL A 82 -19.76 30.07 18.18
N GLU A 83 -18.81 29.95 17.24
CA GLU A 83 -17.46 30.51 17.38
C GLU A 83 -17.48 32.03 17.54
N GLU A 84 -18.39 32.73 16.84
CA GLU A 84 -18.53 34.17 16.97
C GLU A 84 -18.96 34.61 18.37
N LEU A 85 -19.66 33.73 19.10
CA LEU A 85 -20.12 33.95 20.48
C LEU A 85 -19.05 33.60 21.51
N ARG A 86 -17.88 33.08 21.09
CA ARG A 86 -16.80 32.68 22.01
C ARG A 86 -16.11 33.90 22.60
N LEU A 87 -16.17 34.01 23.93
CA LEU A 87 -15.35 34.93 24.71
C LEU A 87 -14.03 34.24 25.09
N THR A 88 -12.89 34.90 24.87
CA THR A 88 -11.57 34.36 25.24
C THR A 88 -10.72 35.46 25.87
N SER A 89 -9.98 35.10 26.92
CA SER A 89 -8.98 35.98 27.56
C SER A 89 -7.65 36.00 26.82
N ARG A 90 -7.48 35.14 25.82
CA ARG A 90 -6.29 35.09 24.98
C ARG A 90 -6.29 36.24 23.98
N SER A 91 -5.14 36.90 23.81
CA SER A 91 -4.96 38.01 22.86
C SER A 91 -4.95 37.55 21.40
N ASP A 92 -4.65 36.28 21.13
CA ASP A 92 -4.71 35.64 19.81
C ASP A 92 -6.10 35.00 19.57
N ARG A 93 -7.03 35.75 18.96
CA ARG A 93 -8.35 35.22 18.57
C ARG A 93 -8.24 34.37 17.30
N ALA A 94 -7.70 33.14 17.43
CA ALA A 94 -7.78 32.12 16.38
C ALA A 94 -9.08 31.30 16.49
N PRO A 95 -9.72 30.90 15.36
CA PRO A 95 -10.87 30.00 15.39
C PRO A 95 -10.55 28.68 16.10
N LEU A 96 -11.51 28.11 16.84
CA LEU A 96 -11.32 26.79 17.45
C LEU A 96 -11.00 25.71 16.40
N PRO A 97 -9.98 24.87 16.65
CA PRO A 97 -9.77 23.63 15.90
C PRO A 97 -11.05 22.77 15.88
N ARG A 98 -11.24 21.97 14.83
CA ARG A 98 -12.46 21.17 14.60
C ARG A 98 -12.79 20.27 15.79
N GLU A 99 -11.75 19.68 16.36
CA GLU A 99 -11.74 18.82 17.53
C GLU A 99 -12.02 19.55 18.84
N GLU A 100 -11.82 20.86 18.92
CA GLU A 100 -12.14 21.65 20.12
C GLU A 100 -13.56 22.24 20.07
N ARG A 101 -14.23 22.16 18.91
CA ARG A 101 -15.57 22.72 18.74
C ARG A 101 -16.56 22.11 19.73
N PRO A 102 -17.47 22.93 20.28
CA PRO A 102 -18.38 22.52 21.35
C PRO A 102 -19.59 21.72 20.83
N CYS A 103 -19.40 20.78 19.90
CA CYS A 103 -20.49 20.12 19.18
C CYS A 103 -21.29 19.14 20.06
N ARG A 104 -20.62 18.19 20.71
CA ARG A 104 -21.26 17.15 21.54
C ARG A 104 -20.53 16.97 22.86
N GLY A 105 -21.28 16.90 23.96
CA GLY A 105 -20.78 16.59 25.29
C GLY A 105 -19.61 17.47 25.74
N LYS A 106 -19.57 18.73 25.27
CA LYS A 106 -18.44 19.65 25.48
C LYS A 106 -18.84 20.98 26.11
N LEU A 107 -20.12 21.33 26.08
CA LEU A 107 -20.60 22.56 26.68
C LEU A 107 -20.88 22.36 28.17
N PHE A 108 -20.50 23.36 28.96
CA PHE A 108 -20.96 23.53 30.34
C PHE A 108 -21.97 24.66 30.36
N VAL A 109 -23.06 24.47 31.11
CA VAL A 109 -24.08 25.49 31.33
C VAL A 109 -23.97 25.93 32.77
N ASP A 110 -23.80 27.23 33.00
CA ASP A 110 -23.67 27.78 34.35
C ASP A 110 -24.87 27.41 35.22
N GLY A 111 -24.59 27.05 36.48
CA GLY A 111 -25.59 26.54 37.41
C GLY A 111 -26.15 25.14 37.11
N GLN A 112 -25.72 24.45 36.04
CA GLN A 112 -26.16 23.07 35.74
C GLN A 112 -25.02 22.05 35.85
N ARG A 113 -25.36 20.86 36.34
CA ARG A 113 -24.43 19.72 36.35
C ARG A 113 -24.46 18.97 35.02
N GLY A 114 -23.29 18.53 34.58
CA GLY A 114 -23.10 17.68 33.40
C GLY A 114 -22.75 18.46 32.14
N ARG A 115 -22.12 17.76 31.19
CA ARG A 115 -21.81 18.30 29.87
C ARG A 115 -23.03 18.24 28.96
N ARG A 116 -23.18 19.22 28.07
CA ARG A 116 -24.28 19.36 27.11
C ARG A 116 -23.77 19.37 25.67
N ASP A 117 -24.68 19.04 24.75
CA ASP A 117 -24.47 19.19 23.31
C ASP A 117 -24.72 20.63 22.87
N CYS A 118 -24.21 20.97 21.68
CA CYS A 118 -24.46 22.26 21.05
C CYS A 118 -25.95 22.48 20.80
N PRO A 119 -26.55 23.62 21.21
CA PRO A 119 -27.98 23.86 21.04
C PRO A 119 -28.40 23.97 19.57
N ILE A 120 -27.47 24.31 18.67
CA ILE A 120 -27.74 24.41 17.23
C ILE A 120 -27.39 23.13 16.47
N LEU A 121 -27.04 22.02 17.13
CA LEU A 121 -26.57 20.79 16.47
C LEU A 121 -27.56 20.29 15.39
N SER A 122 -28.87 20.40 15.65
CA SER A 122 -29.95 20.04 14.71
C SER A 122 -30.05 20.97 13.49
N ARG A 123 -29.41 22.14 13.53
CA ARG A 123 -29.41 23.16 12.46
C ARG A 123 -28.01 23.58 12.02
N CYS A 124 -26.96 22.95 12.56
CA CYS A 124 -25.57 23.25 12.24
C CYS A 124 -25.19 22.74 10.83
N PRO A 125 -24.66 23.61 9.94
CA PRO A 125 -24.23 23.22 8.59
C PRO A 125 -23.01 22.29 8.62
N ALA A 126 -22.11 22.45 9.61
CA ALA A 126 -20.96 21.55 9.77
C ALA A 126 -21.36 20.07 10.01
N HIS A 127 -22.60 19.84 10.46
CA HIS A 127 -23.19 18.51 10.67
C HIS A 127 -24.24 18.14 9.60
N ALA A 128 -24.26 18.80 8.44
CA ALA A 128 -25.24 18.56 7.38
C ALA A 128 -25.34 17.06 7.00
N ALA A 129 -24.22 16.39 6.75
CA ALA A 129 -24.21 14.96 6.45
C ALA A 129 -24.92 14.13 7.53
N ALA A 130 -24.60 14.39 8.80
CA ALA A 130 -25.19 13.67 9.91
C ALA A 130 -26.69 13.88 10.05
N ARG A 131 -27.21 15.07 9.71
CA ARG A 131 -28.65 15.35 9.74
C ARG A 131 -29.43 14.72 8.59
N HIS A 132 -28.81 14.63 7.41
CA HIS A 132 -29.49 14.20 6.20
C HIS A 132 -29.34 12.69 5.92
N VAL A 133 -28.47 11.97 6.64
CA VAL A 133 -28.16 10.55 6.37
C VAL A 133 -29.36 9.63 6.52
N ALA A 134 -30.26 9.91 7.47
CA ALA A 134 -31.44 9.09 7.73
C ALA A 134 -32.44 9.12 6.56
N ASP A 135 -32.62 10.30 5.96
CA ASP A 135 -33.56 10.54 4.85
C ASP A 135 -32.90 10.42 3.46
N ALA A 136 -31.61 10.11 3.42
CA ALA A 136 -30.86 9.96 2.18
C ALA A 136 -31.35 8.73 1.38
N GLN A 137 -31.53 8.92 0.07
CA GLN A 137 -31.77 7.84 -0.88
C GLN A 137 -30.45 7.15 -1.24
N VAL A 138 -29.35 7.89 -1.25
CA VAL A 138 -28.03 7.37 -1.59
C VAL A 138 -26.99 7.77 -0.54
N TRP A 139 -26.28 6.78 -0.02
CA TRP A 139 -25.07 6.97 0.77
C TRP A 139 -23.85 6.87 -0.14
N VAL A 140 -22.94 7.83 -0.05
CA VAL A 140 -21.65 7.77 -0.75
C VAL A 140 -20.57 7.70 0.32
N THR A 141 -19.69 6.70 0.23
CA THR A 141 -18.60 6.47 1.19
C THR A 141 -17.36 5.94 0.47
N THR A 142 -16.26 5.77 1.20
CA THR A 142 -15.06 5.04 0.74
C THR A 142 -14.96 3.68 1.43
N ALA A 143 -14.04 2.80 1.03
CA ALA A 143 -13.83 1.52 1.73
C ALA A 143 -13.46 1.75 3.21
N ALA A 144 -12.58 2.71 3.48
CA ALA A 144 -12.21 3.10 4.85
C ALA A 144 -13.39 3.75 5.58
N GLY A 145 -14.20 4.53 4.87
CA GLY A 145 -15.45 5.07 5.39
C GLY A 145 -16.41 3.95 5.83
N LEU A 146 -16.59 2.94 4.98
CA LEU A 146 -17.48 1.81 5.20
C LEU A 146 -17.06 0.99 6.44
N ALA A 147 -15.78 0.63 6.55
CA ALA A 147 -15.29 -0.22 7.63
C ALA A 147 -15.09 0.54 8.95
N SER A 148 -14.46 1.71 8.92
CA SER A 148 -13.99 2.37 10.15
C SER A 148 -14.95 3.42 10.71
N THR A 149 -15.90 3.92 9.93
CA THR A 149 -16.76 5.04 10.38
C THR A 149 -17.97 4.51 11.15
N LYS A 150 -18.24 5.10 12.33
CA LYS A 150 -19.53 4.91 13.03
C LYS A 150 -20.62 5.69 12.32
N MET A 151 -21.80 5.10 12.22
CA MET A 151 -22.95 5.74 11.57
C MET A 151 -23.30 7.07 12.28
N PRO A 152 -23.32 8.20 11.56
CA PRO A 152 -23.66 9.48 12.17
C PRO A 152 -25.07 9.47 12.76
N GLN A 153 -25.25 10.07 13.95
CA GLN A 153 -26.56 10.24 14.60
C GLN A 153 -27.36 8.94 14.85
N SER A 154 -26.71 7.78 14.90
CA SER A 154 -27.36 6.54 15.33
C SER A 154 -27.55 6.50 16.86
N GLN A 155 -28.68 5.94 17.31
CA GLN A 155 -28.93 5.65 18.73
C GLN A 155 -28.11 4.46 19.23
N ILE A 156 -27.70 3.58 18.31
CA ILE A 156 -26.85 2.42 18.55
C ILE A 156 -25.49 2.68 17.90
N GLU A 157 -24.40 2.37 18.57
CA GLU A 157 -23.06 2.52 18.00
C GLU A 157 -22.77 1.40 16.99
N VAL A 158 -23.17 1.61 15.73
CA VAL A 158 -22.91 0.69 14.61
C VAL A 158 -21.99 1.33 13.58
N ARG A 159 -21.17 0.53 12.88
CA ARG A 159 -20.39 1.01 11.73
C ARG A 159 -21.27 1.18 10.49
N VAL A 160 -20.76 1.91 9.50
CA VAL A 160 -21.45 2.07 8.21
C VAL A 160 -21.62 0.72 7.50
N ALA A 161 -20.67 -0.20 7.62
CA ALA A 161 -20.77 -1.56 7.09
C ALA A 161 -21.94 -2.36 7.69
N GLU A 162 -22.15 -2.26 9.01
CA GLU A 162 -23.28 -2.91 9.71
C GLU A 162 -24.60 -2.20 9.39
N ALA A 163 -24.62 -0.86 9.44
CA ALA A 163 -25.79 -0.06 9.07
C ALA A 163 -26.23 -0.32 7.62
N ALA A 164 -25.29 -0.63 6.72
CA ALA A 164 -25.58 -1.02 5.35
C ALA A 164 -26.41 -2.31 5.28
N GLN A 165 -26.17 -3.28 6.17
CA GLN A 165 -26.94 -4.53 6.24
C GLN A 165 -28.42 -4.28 6.54
N HIS A 166 -28.70 -3.30 7.41
CA HIS A 166 -30.07 -3.01 7.83
C HIS A 166 -30.85 -2.13 6.85
N HIS A 167 -30.17 -1.25 6.12
CA HIS A 167 -30.82 -0.10 5.49
C HIS A 167 -30.68 -0.05 3.98
N LEU A 168 -29.66 -0.67 3.40
CA LEU A 168 -29.43 -0.59 1.96
C LEU A 168 -30.11 -1.74 1.23
N ALA A 169 -30.78 -1.43 0.13
CA ALA A 169 -31.28 -2.44 -0.79
C ALA A 169 -30.15 -2.95 -1.72
N ILE A 170 -29.23 -2.06 -2.06
CA ILE A 170 -28.09 -2.35 -2.94
C ILE A 170 -26.85 -1.56 -2.53
N LEU A 171 -25.69 -2.20 -2.64
CA LEU A 171 -24.37 -1.60 -2.46
C LEU A 171 -23.58 -1.73 -3.76
N LEU A 172 -23.15 -0.60 -4.31
CA LEU A 172 -22.43 -0.48 -5.57
C LEU A 172 -20.96 -0.16 -5.28
N LEU A 173 -20.06 -1.06 -5.68
CA LEU A 173 -18.64 -0.89 -5.54
C LEU A 173 -18.00 -0.76 -6.92
N ASP A 174 -17.42 0.40 -7.17
CA ASP A 174 -16.58 0.62 -8.35
C ASP A 174 -15.12 0.35 -7.98
N GLU A 175 -14.34 -0.11 -8.94
CA GLU A 175 -12.93 -0.46 -8.73
C GLU A 175 -12.72 -1.46 -7.57
N ALA A 176 -13.50 -2.54 -7.57
CA ALA A 176 -13.57 -3.50 -6.47
C ALA A 176 -12.20 -4.12 -6.07
N ASP A 177 -11.26 -4.21 -7.01
CA ASP A 177 -9.87 -4.63 -6.78
C ASP A 177 -9.04 -3.61 -5.98
N THR A 178 -9.33 -2.30 -6.11
CA THR A 178 -8.78 -1.28 -5.21
C THR A 178 -9.41 -1.37 -3.81
N VAL A 179 -10.73 -1.57 -3.74
CA VAL A 179 -11.42 -1.74 -2.46
C VAL A 179 -10.88 -2.94 -1.69
N GLN A 180 -10.61 -4.06 -2.38
CA GLN A 180 -9.98 -5.24 -1.80
C GLN A 180 -8.64 -4.91 -1.12
N GLN A 181 -7.76 -4.19 -1.83
CA GLN A 181 -6.47 -3.75 -1.29
C GLN A 181 -6.65 -2.82 -0.07
N GLN A 182 -7.59 -1.88 -0.15
CA GLN A 182 -7.88 -0.98 0.96
C GLN A 182 -8.37 -1.72 2.20
N PHE A 183 -9.12 -2.81 2.05
CA PHE A 183 -9.49 -3.65 3.17
C PHE A 183 -8.32 -4.47 3.69
N ASP A 184 -7.49 -5.08 2.84
CA ASP A 184 -6.28 -5.77 3.32
C ASP A 184 -5.38 -4.83 4.14
N ASP A 185 -5.16 -3.60 3.65
CA ASP A 185 -4.34 -2.58 4.32
C ASP A 185 -4.95 -2.14 5.66
N GLN A 186 -6.29 -2.05 5.77
CA GLN A 186 -6.96 -1.70 7.03
C GLN A 186 -6.79 -2.76 8.12
N PHE A 187 -6.54 -4.01 7.74
CA PHE A 187 -6.29 -5.11 8.66
C PHE A 187 -4.80 -5.35 8.91
N LEU A 188 -3.94 -4.49 8.37
CA LEU A 188 -2.53 -4.34 8.76
C LEU A 188 -2.41 -3.20 9.78
N LEU A 189 -2.38 -3.53 11.07
CA LEU A 189 -2.18 -2.56 12.14
C LEU A 189 -0.78 -1.94 12.01
N HIS A 190 -0.72 -0.61 11.98
CA HIS A 190 0.51 0.15 12.06
C HIS A 190 0.57 0.92 13.38
N GLU A 191 1.29 0.42 14.37
CA GLU A 191 1.40 1.05 15.70
C GLU A 191 2.78 1.68 15.91
N ILE A 192 2.84 2.93 16.37
CA ILE A 192 4.10 3.62 16.63
C ILE A 192 4.60 3.19 18.01
N LEU A 193 5.84 2.71 18.14
CA LEU A 193 6.40 2.19 19.39
C LEU A 193 7.12 3.26 20.21
N SER A 194 8.04 4.02 19.60
CA SER A 194 9.01 4.85 20.34
C SER A 194 8.87 6.37 20.16
N GLN A 195 7.86 6.87 19.45
CA GLN A 195 7.71 8.33 19.25
C GLN A 195 7.37 9.05 20.57
N PRO A 196 8.02 10.19 20.91
CA PRO A 196 7.70 10.95 22.11
C PRO A 196 6.21 11.34 22.22
N GLY A 197 5.59 11.06 23.36
CA GLY A 197 4.16 11.35 23.63
C GLY A 197 3.14 10.51 22.85
N ARG A 198 3.58 9.77 21.82
CA ARG A 198 2.72 8.98 20.91
C ARG A 198 3.17 7.54 20.71
N GLY A 199 4.22 7.11 21.39
CA GLY A 199 4.73 5.75 21.35
C GLY A 199 3.92 4.82 22.24
N TRP A 200 3.50 3.69 21.69
CA TRP A 200 2.80 2.63 22.42
C TRP A 200 3.58 2.19 23.65
N SER A 201 4.90 2.02 23.53
CA SER A 201 5.74 1.51 24.62
C SER A 201 5.72 2.45 25.83
N HIS A 202 5.86 3.76 25.60
CA HIS A 202 5.77 4.76 26.66
C HIS A 202 4.37 4.81 27.28
N ARG A 203 3.31 4.88 26.46
CA ARG A 203 1.92 4.93 26.96
C ARG A 203 1.54 3.71 27.79
N VAL A 204 1.99 2.51 27.40
CA VAL A 204 1.72 1.27 28.12
C VAL A 204 2.49 1.22 29.42
N GLY A 205 3.76 1.64 29.40
CA GLY A 205 4.57 1.77 30.62
C GLY A 205 3.92 2.68 31.65
N ASP A 206 3.50 3.88 31.25
CA ASP A 206 2.83 4.83 32.13
C ASP A 206 1.55 4.25 32.73
N ARG A 207 0.76 3.50 31.95
CA ARG A 207 -0.48 2.86 32.44
C ARG A 207 -0.20 1.74 33.42
N ILE A 208 0.79 0.89 33.15
CA ILE A 208 1.21 -0.17 34.08
C ILE A 208 1.67 0.46 35.40
N GLY A 209 2.55 1.47 35.32
CA GLY A 209 3.06 2.19 36.48
C GLY A 209 1.94 2.81 37.30
N GLN A 210 1.08 3.61 36.66
CA GLN A 210 -0.07 4.22 37.32
C GLN A 210 -0.96 3.18 37.99
N ARG A 211 -1.32 2.08 37.31
CA ARG A 211 -2.17 1.05 37.92
C ARG A 211 -1.54 0.42 39.16
N LEU A 212 -0.26 0.07 39.08
CA LEU A 212 0.46 -0.51 40.21
C LEU A 212 0.54 0.47 41.37
N GLU A 213 0.79 1.76 41.11
CA GLU A 213 0.78 2.81 42.12
C GLU A 213 -0.61 2.97 42.78
N HIS A 214 -1.68 3.03 41.98
CA HIS A 214 -3.04 3.19 42.49
C HIS A 214 -3.48 2.00 43.35
N SER A 215 -3.07 0.78 43.00
CA SER A 215 -3.39 -0.42 43.78
C SER A 215 -2.42 -0.68 44.93
N TRP A 216 -1.45 0.22 45.18
CA TRP A 216 -0.36 -0.04 46.12
C TRP A 216 0.34 -1.39 45.86
N PHE A 217 0.55 -1.70 44.58
CA PHE A 217 1.16 -2.91 44.05
C PHE A 217 0.42 -4.22 44.38
N LEU A 218 -0.78 -4.17 44.94
CA LEU A 218 -1.58 -5.37 45.25
C LEU A 218 -1.97 -6.14 43.98
N ASP A 219 -2.08 -5.46 42.84
CA ASP A 219 -2.36 -6.07 41.54
C ASP A 219 -1.27 -7.06 41.09
N LEU A 220 -0.05 -7.01 41.64
CA LEU A 220 0.99 -8.01 41.38
C LEU A 220 0.65 -9.41 41.93
N ARG A 221 -0.42 -9.54 42.70
CA ARG A 221 -0.97 -10.87 43.05
C ARG A 221 -1.63 -11.56 41.87
N ASP A 222 -2.05 -10.81 40.86
CA ASP A 222 -2.58 -11.36 39.62
C ASP A 222 -1.42 -11.87 38.74
N PRO A 223 -1.40 -13.17 38.39
CA PRO A 223 -0.38 -13.74 37.50
C PRO A 223 -0.31 -13.05 36.14
N GLU A 224 -1.44 -12.59 35.59
CA GLU A 224 -1.48 -11.93 34.28
C GLU A 224 -0.86 -10.53 34.34
N VAL A 225 -1.07 -9.79 35.43
CA VAL A 225 -0.43 -8.48 35.65
C VAL A 225 1.07 -8.66 35.82
N THR A 226 1.50 -9.64 36.62
CA THR A 226 2.93 -9.93 36.83
C THR A 226 3.63 -10.39 35.55
N ALA A 227 2.99 -11.28 34.78
CA ALA A 227 3.51 -11.69 33.48
C ALA A 227 3.58 -10.51 32.51
N GLY A 228 2.53 -9.67 32.48
CA GLY A 228 2.46 -8.44 31.71
C GLY A 228 3.62 -7.48 31.99
N ASP A 229 3.85 -7.15 33.27
CA ASP A 229 4.97 -6.30 33.71
C ASP A 229 6.33 -6.90 33.30
N LYS A 230 6.52 -8.21 33.52
CA LYS A 230 7.76 -8.91 33.14
C LYS A 230 8.03 -8.82 31.64
N HIS A 231 7.02 -9.04 30.80
CA HIS A 231 7.16 -8.92 29.34
C HIS A 231 7.37 -7.46 28.90
N PHE A 232 6.75 -6.50 29.59
CA PHE A 232 6.95 -5.08 29.32
C PHE A 232 8.38 -4.65 29.62
N ARG A 233 8.98 -5.06 30.74
CA ARG A 233 10.40 -4.75 31.03
C ARG A 233 11.35 -5.32 29.97
N ARG A 234 11.07 -6.54 29.48
CA ARG A 234 11.82 -7.15 28.36
C ARG A 234 11.65 -6.36 27.06
N HIS A 235 10.44 -5.86 26.80
CA HIS A 235 10.14 -5.03 25.65
C HIS A 235 10.93 -3.71 25.70
N ASP A 236 10.89 -3.03 26.85
CA ASP A 236 11.54 -1.75 27.06
C ASP A 236 13.06 -1.84 26.91
N GLN A 237 13.68 -2.89 27.49
CA GLN A 237 15.10 -3.19 27.30
C GLN A 237 15.42 -3.41 25.81
N ALA A 238 14.70 -4.31 25.14
CA ALA A 238 14.99 -4.67 23.76
C ALA A 238 14.80 -3.48 22.80
N LEU A 239 13.76 -2.67 23.03
CA LEU A 239 13.51 -1.46 22.24
C LEU A 239 14.60 -0.42 22.46
N THR A 240 15.01 -0.20 23.72
CA THR A 240 16.08 0.76 24.06
C THR A 240 17.41 0.35 23.43
N GLU A 241 17.80 -0.92 23.53
CA GLU A 241 19.07 -1.39 22.97
C GLU A 241 19.07 -1.39 21.43
N LEU A 242 17.96 -1.76 20.78
CA LEU A 242 17.86 -1.59 19.33
C LEU A 242 17.92 -0.10 18.93
N TYR A 243 17.26 0.78 19.68
CA TYR A 243 17.30 2.22 19.43
C TYR A 243 18.70 2.79 19.59
N ARG A 244 19.47 2.32 20.59
CA ARG A 244 20.88 2.68 20.79
C ARG A 244 21.73 2.30 19.58
N LEU A 245 21.55 1.10 19.03
CA LEU A 245 22.22 0.69 17.79
C LEU A 245 21.87 1.62 16.61
N MET A 246 20.62 2.04 16.47
CA MET A 246 20.20 2.91 15.35
C MET A 246 20.77 4.34 15.39
N ILE A 247 21.14 4.83 16.56
CA ILE A 247 21.70 6.19 16.72
C ILE A 247 23.22 6.18 16.88
N ASP A 248 23.83 5.00 16.91
CA ASP A 248 25.29 4.85 16.99
C ASP A 248 25.90 5.10 15.60
N PRO A 249 26.77 6.11 15.43
CA PRO A 249 27.47 6.34 14.16
C PRO A 249 28.32 5.15 13.70
N ALA A 250 28.74 4.28 14.62
CA ALA A 250 29.46 3.07 14.26
C ALA A 250 28.57 2.03 13.55
N ALA A 251 27.25 2.19 13.56
CA ALA A 251 26.26 1.28 12.99
C ALA A 251 25.52 1.89 11.78
N ASP A 252 26.14 2.83 11.07
CA ASP A 252 25.55 3.49 9.89
C ASP A 252 25.09 2.48 8.82
N ASP A 253 25.82 1.38 8.60
CA ASP A 253 25.44 0.34 7.64
C ASP A 253 24.18 -0.43 8.06
N LEU A 254 24.06 -0.76 9.36
CA LEU A 254 22.83 -1.38 9.90
C LEU A 254 21.66 -0.40 9.80
N SER A 255 21.90 0.87 10.12
CA SER A 255 20.88 1.92 10.06
C SER A 255 20.39 2.16 8.63
N ALA A 256 21.31 2.19 7.66
CA ALA A 256 20.98 2.29 6.23
C ALA A 256 20.14 1.08 5.77
N LEU A 257 20.54 -0.13 6.17
CA LEU A 257 19.82 -1.37 5.84
C LEU A 257 18.40 -1.39 6.44
N ILE A 258 18.25 -1.03 7.71
CA ILE A 258 16.96 -0.98 8.39
C ILE A 258 16.06 0.13 7.83
N ALA A 259 16.64 1.22 7.32
CA ALA A 259 15.90 2.31 6.69
C ALA A 259 15.30 1.93 5.31
N GLU A 260 15.72 0.83 4.69
CA GLU A 260 15.20 0.38 3.39
C GLU A 260 13.73 -0.06 3.44
N GLY A 261 13.22 -0.47 4.60
CA GLY A 261 11.85 -0.95 4.73
C GLY A 261 11.53 -1.70 6.01
N PRO A 262 10.37 -2.38 6.08
CA PRO A 262 10.01 -3.22 7.21
C PRO A 262 10.99 -4.37 7.38
N PHE A 263 11.31 -4.75 8.60
CA PHE A 263 12.24 -5.83 8.91
C PHE A 263 11.73 -6.68 10.07
N THR A 264 12.28 -7.88 10.20
CA THR A 264 12.03 -8.80 11.31
C THR A 264 13.36 -9.34 11.81
N GLY A 265 13.38 -9.93 13.01
CA GLY A 265 14.56 -10.67 13.45
C GLY A 265 14.94 -11.78 12.46
N TYR A 266 13.95 -12.40 11.81
CA TYR A 266 14.19 -13.37 10.75
C TYR A 266 14.91 -12.77 9.54
N SER A 267 14.42 -11.64 9.01
CA SER A 267 14.98 -11.05 7.79
C SER A 267 16.40 -10.53 8.00
N LEU A 268 16.68 -9.90 9.15
CA LEU A 268 18.03 -9.44 9.49
C LEU A 268 19.01 -10.61 9.66
N LEU A 269 18.63 -11.65 10.40
CA LEU A 269 19.50 -12.82 10.59
C LEU A 269 19.64 -13.66 9.32
N ARG A 270 18.66 -13.63 8.41
CA ARG A 270 18.79 -14.23 7.08
C ARG A 270 19.76 -13.45 6.20
N ARG A 271 19.71 -12.11 6.23
CA ARG A 271 20.73 -11.27 5.58
C ARG A 271 22.12 -11.53 6.16
N LEU A 272 22.24 -11.71 7.48
CA LEU A 272 23.49 -12.13 8.13
C LEU A 272 23.99 -13.47 7.59
N ALA A 273 23.14 -14.50 7.56
CA ALA A 273 23.50 -15.80 6.99
C ALA A 273 24.02 -15.67 5.56
N ARG A 274 23.36 -14.85 4.72
CA ARG A 274 23.79 -14.58 3.34
C ARG A 274 25.16 -13.90 3.29
N SER A 275 25.37 -12.87 4.09
CA SER A 275 26.64 -12.14 4.17
C SER A 275 27.78 -13.06 4.59
N LEU A 276 27.55 -13.97 5.55
CA LEU A 276 28.52 -15.00 5.95
C LEU A 276 28.87 -15.96 4.80
N HIS A 277 27.93 -16.22 3.89
CA HIS A 277 28.14 -17.04 2.68
C HIS A 277 28.65 -16.26 1.46
N GLY A 278 29.10 -15.01 1.64
CA GLY A 278 29.63 -14.17 0.56
C GLY A 278 28.58 -13.72 -0.47
N LEU A 279 27.29 -13.89 -0.15
CA LEU A 279 26.17 -13.52 -1.01
C LEU A 279 25.82 -12.03 -0.82
N GLY A 280 25.60 -11.32 -1.92
CA GLY A 280 25.19 -9.91 -1.91
C GLY A 280 23.74 -9.68 -2.34
N GLU A 281 23.37 -8.42 -2.50
CA GLU A 281 22.05 -7.97 -2.96
C GLU A 281 21.89 -7.84 -4.49
N GLY A 282 22.99 -7.98 -5.24
CA GLY A 282 23.00 -7.93 -6.71
C GLY A 282 22.56 -9.21 -7.44
N ASN A 283 22.61 -9.19 -8.77
CA ASN A 283 22.17 -10.23 -9.73
C ASN A 283 23.03 -11.53 -9.73
N ASP A 284 23.54 -11.96 -8.56
CA ASP A 284 24.40 -13.14 -8.41
C ASP A 284 23.63 -14.48 -8.36
N PHE A 285 22.30 -14.42 -8.16
CA PHE A 285 21.49 -15.58 -7.77
C PHE A 285 21.52 -16.74 -8.79
N ALA A 286 21.41 -16.44 -10.09
CA ALA A 286 21.40 -17.48 -11.13
C ALA A 286 22.72 -18.26 -11.23
N ARG A 287 23.82 -17.75 -10.66
CA ARG A 287 25.15 -18.41 -10.67
C ARG A 287 25.54 -19.02 -9.32
N LYS A 288 24.72 -18.84 -8.25
CA LYS A 288 25.07 -19.18 -6.86
C LYS A 288 23.97 -19.90 -6.07
N ALA A 289 23.10 -20.67 -6.74
CA ALA A 289 21.97 -21.35 -6.09
C ALA A 289 22.38 -22.32 -4.94
N GLU A 290 23.49 -23.04 -5.10
CA GLU A 290 23.99 -23.95 -4.05
C GLU A 290 24.41 -23.20 -2.77
N LEU A 291 24.98 -22.01 -2.93
CA LEU A 291 25.37 -21.14 -1.81
C LEU A 291 24.14 -20.54 -1.11
N GLU A 292 23.09 -20.23 -1.86
CA GLU A 292 21.81 -19.78 -1.33
C GLU A 292 21.15 -20.87 -0.46
N GLU A 293 21.13 -22.11 -0.94
CA GLU A 293 20.64 -23.25 -0.15
C GLU A 293 21.50 -23.53 1.08
N ALA A 294 22.83 -23.40 0.98
CA ALA A 294 23.73 -23.52 2.12
C ALA A 294 23.45 -22.44 3.17
N SER A 295 23.26 -21.19 2.74
CA SER A 295 22.90 -20.07 3.60
C SER A 295 21.56 -20.29 4.30
N ASP A 296 20.54 -20.79 3.60
CA ASP A 296 19.23 -21.06 4.19
C ASP A 296 19.32 -22.21 5.23
N ARG A 297 20.08 -23.28 4.95
CA ARG A 297 20.33 -24.36 5.94
C ARG A 297 21.06 -23.84 7.18
N TYR A 298 22.09 -23.02 6.99
CA TYR A 298 22.83 -22.39 8.09
C TYR A 298 21.90 -21.53 8.97
N PHE A 299 21.00 -20.78 8.35
CA PHE A 299 20.00 -20.00 9.07
C PHE A 299 19.06 -20.89 9.92
N GLU A 300 18.53 -21.96 9.33
CA GLU A 300 17.62 -22.90 10.01
C GLU A 300 18.29 -23.58 11.21
N GLU A 301 19.58 -23.90 11.10
CA GLU A 301 20.36 -24.53 12.17
C GLU A 301 20.69 -23.57 13.32
N TYR A 302 21.24 -22.39 13.01
CA TYR A 302 21.81 -21.50 14.02
C TYR A 302 20.85 -20.40 14.49
N PHE A 303 20.07 -19.79 13.59
CA PHE A 303 19.33 -18.56 13.89
C PHE A 303 17.82 -18.76 14.10
N GLU A 304 17.18 -19.72 13.41
CA GLU A 304 15.73 -19.95 13.53
C GLU A 304 15.24 -20.20 14.97
N PRO A 305 15.96 -20.97 15.83
CA PRO A 305 15.55 -21.19 17.21
C PRO A 305 15.49 -19.88 18.03
N LEU A 306 16.44 -18.97 17.81
CA LEU A 306 16.53 -17.69 18.53
C LEU A 306 15.39 -16.74 18.14
N VAL A 307 14.98 -16.75 16.87
CA VAL A 307 13.86 -15.93 16.39
C VAL A 307 12.52 -16.49 16.83
N THR A 308 12.39 -17.81 16.88
CA THR A 308 11.11 -18.47 17.19
C THR A 308 10.80 -18.45 18.69
N ALA A 309 11.82 -18.52 19.54
CA ALA A 309 11.67 -18.57 20.99
C ALA A 309 12.70 -17.67 21.72
N PRO A 310 12.66 -16.33 21.51
CA PRO A 310 13.72 -15.42 21.95
C PRO A 310 13.85 -15.24 23.48
N PHE A 311 12.94 -15.81 24.27
CA PHE A 311 12.94 -15.75 25.73
C PHE A 311 13.11 -17.13 26.40
N GLN A 312 13.31 -18.20 25.62
CA GLN A 312 13.68 -19.50 26.17
C GLN A 312 15.16 -19.52 26.57
N VAL A 313 15.55 -20.52 27.36
CA VAL A 313 16.95 -20.70 27.73
C VAL A 313 17.77 -20.93 26.45
N PRO A 314 18.78 -20.09 26.16
CA PRO A 314 19.57 -20.25 24.96
C PRO A 314 20.36 -21.56 24.99
N ALA A 315 20.64 -22.13 23.82
CA ALA A 315 21.59 -23.24 23.73
C ALA A 315 22.98 -22.78 24.21
N VAL A 316 23.83 -23.73 24.62
CA VAL A 316 25.12 -23.44 25.27
C VAL A 316 25.99 -22.50 24.44
N ASN A 317 26.00 -22.66 23.11
CA ASN A 317 26.76 -21.82 22.19
C ASN A 317 26.25 -20.37 22.06
N TRP A 318 25.07 -20.06 22.59
CA TRP A 318 24.46 -18.73 22.58
C TRP A 318 24.44 -18.06 23.95
N ALA A 319 24.74 -18.81 25.02
CA ALA A 319 24.57 -18.35 26.39
C ALA A 319 25.36 -17.06 26.68
N GLU A 320 26.64 -17.03 26.30
CA GLU A 320 27.53 -15.88 26.52
C GLU A 320 27.05 -14.62 25.79
N LEU A 321 26.66 -14.73 24.51
CA LEU A 321 26.13 -13.60 23.75
C LEU A 321 24.81 -13.09 24.34
N ILE A 322 23.86 -13.98 24.63
CA ILE A 322 22.56 -13.59 25.17
C ILE A 322 22.70 -12.99 26.57
N GLU A 323 23.63 -13.48 27.37
CA GLU A 323 24.00 -12.89 28.67
C GLU A 323 24.58 -11.49 28.48
N ALA A 324 25.61 -11.32 27.64
CA ALA A 324 26.21 -10.02 27.33
C ALA A 324 25.19 -8.99 26.80
N MET A 325 24.20 -9.45 26.02
CA MET A 325 23.13 -8.58 25.52
C MET A 325 22.11 -8.19 26.59
N THR A 326 21.73 -9.10 27.49
CA THR A 326 20.52 -8.95 28.31
C THR A 326 20.78 -8.75 29.81
N ALA A 327 22.03 -8.93 30.25
CA ALA A 327 22.42 -8.75 31.64
C ALA A 327 22.15 -7.32 32.12
N THR A 328 21.71 -7.20 33.37
CA THR A 328 21.59 -5.92 34.09
C THR A 328 22.78 -5.67 35.00
N HIS A 329 23.88 -6.40 34.80
CA HIS A 329 25.12 -6.35 35.56
C HIS A 329 26.30 -6.35 34.58
N ASP A 330 27.47 -5.94 35.04
CA ASP A 330 28.66 -5.88 34.20
C ASP A 330 29.09 -7.29 33.77
N THR A 331 29.22 -7.50 32.47
CA THR A 331 29.68 -8.75 31.88
C THR A 331 31.16 -8.67 31.50
N LEU A 332 31.81 -9.82 31.33
CA LEU A 332 33.23 -9.90 30.97
C LEU A 332 33.51 -9.35 29.56
N MET A 333 32.55 -9.52 28.66
CA MET A 333 32.58 -9.01 27.28
C MET A 333 31.37 -8.12 27.06
N SER A 334 31.54 -7.07 26.27
CA SER A 334 30.41 -6.31 25.72
C SER A 334 29.60 -7.16 24.74
N ALA A 335 28.34 -6.77 24.49
CA ALA A 335 27.49 -7.44 23.50
C ALA A 335 28.12 -7.46 22.10
N GLN A 336 28.88 -6.41 21.75
CA GLN A 336 29.62 -6.33 20.49
C GLN A 336 30.75 -7.36 20.43
N GLU A 337 31.61 -7.41 21.44
CA GLU A 337 32.74 -8.37 21.49
C GLU A 337 32.23 -9.81 21.52
N ALA A 338 31.17 -10.11 22.27
CA ALA A 338 30.58 -11.45 22.33
C ALA A 338 29.97 -11.86 20.98
N ALA A 339 29.38 -10.92 20.25
CA ALA A 339 28.82 -11.17 18.91
C ALA A 339 29.93 -11.41 17.88
N GLU A 340 31.01 -10.62 17.91
CA GLU A 340 32.18 -10.80 17.04
C GLU A 340 32.85 -12.17 17.28
N ALA A 341 33.09 -12.52 18.55
CA ALA A 341 33.66 -13.82 18.91
C ALA A 341 32.77 -14.98 18.47
N TRP A 342 31.44 -14.84 18.58
CA TRP A 342 30.51 -15.86 18.12
C TRP A 342 30.60 -16.04 16.59
N ILE A 343 30.62 -14.94 15.83
CA ILE A 343 30.71 -14.95 14.36
C ILE A 343 32.03 -15.59 13.91
N GLU A 344 33.14 -15.26 14.55
CA GLU A 344 34.45 -15.85 14.26
C GLU A 344 34.44 -17.37 14.50
N ALA A 345 33.86 -17.82 15.61
CA ALA A 345 33.81 -19.24 15.96
C ALA A 345 32.86 -20.07 15.07
N HIS A 346 31.86 -19.45 14.44
CA HIS A 346 30.80 -20.13 13.69
C HIS A 346 30.76 -19.75 12.20
N GLN A 347 31.85 -19.20 11.66
CA GLN A 347 31.93 -18.84 10.24
C GLN A 347 31.80 -20.10 9.35
N PRO A 348 30.99 -20.07 8.27
CA PRO A 348 30.85 -21.22 7.38
C PRO A 348 32.18 -21.49 6.65
N VAL A 349 32.58 -22.77 6.60
CA VAL A 349 33.78 -23.20 5.86
C VAL A 349 33.44 -23.27 4.37
N LEU A 350 33.87 -22.26 3.61
CA LEU A 350 33.59 -22.16 2.18
C LEU A 350 34.89 -21.95 1.39
N ASP A 351 35.12 -22.78 0.38
CA ASP A 351 36.31 -22.70 -0.47
C ASP A 351 36.30 -21.41 -1.32
N GLY A 352 37.26 -20.50 -1.04
CA GLY A 352 37.49 -19.30 -1.84
C GLY A 352 36.41 -18.22 -1.77
N ILE A 353 35.48 -18.31 -0.80
CA ILE A 353 34.41 -17.34 -0.59
C ILE A 353 34.59 -16.69 0.77
N THR A 354 34.76 -15.37 0.79
CA THR A 354 34.84 -14.58 2.02
C THR A 354 33.49 -14.01 2.38
N ALA A 355 33.21 -13.91 3.69
CA ALA A 355 32.07 -13.16 4.18
C ALA A 355 32.11 -11.70 3.68
N ARG A 356 30.93 -11.11 3.46
CA ARG A 356 30.78 -9.70 3.09
C ARG A 356 30.54 -8.86 4.34
N GLY A 357 31.28 -7.76 4.47
CA GLY A 357 31.20 -6.85 5.61
C GLY A 357 32.30 -7.10 6.64
N THR A 358 32.51 -6.13 7.51
CA THR A 358 33.47 -6.24 8.63
C THR A 358 32.89 -7.08 9.77
N PRO A 359 33.73 -7.70 10.65
CA PRO A 359 33.23 -8.39 11.83
C PRO A 359 32.29 -7.53 12.69
N ALA A 360 32.59 -6.23 12.79
CA ALA A 360 31.78 -5.27 13.54
C ALA A 360 30.39 -5.08 12.93
N GLU A 361 30.29 -4.90 11.61
CA GLU A 361 29.02 -4.78 10.87
C GLU A 361 28.17 -6.07 11.03
N LEU A 362 28.80 -7.24 10.91
CA LEU A 362 28.12 -8.53 11.06
C LEU A 362 27.60 -8.73 12.49
N ALA A 363 28.37 -8.31 13.50
CA ALA A 363 27.99 -8.37 14.91
C ALA A 363 26.84 -7.41 15.24
N GLN A 364 26.82 -6.21 14.67
CA GLN A 364 25.69 -5.28 14.80
C GLN A 364 24.43 -5.85 14.14
N LEU A 365 24.55 -6.47 12.95
CA LEU A 365 23.43 -7.12 12.28
C LEU A 365 22.86 -8.30 13.08
N LEU A 366 23.73 -9.10 13.71
CA LEU A 366 23.35 -10.17 14.64
C LEU A 366 22.56 -9.61 15.83
N GLN A 367 23.09 -8.61 16.51
CA GLN A 367 22.44 -7.96 17.65
C GLN A 367 21.09 -7.33 17.25
N GLY A 368 21.04 -6.61 16.13
CA GLY A 368 19.82 -6.00 15.60
C GLY A 368 18.73 -7.05 15.32
N GLY A 369 19.11 -8.18 14.72
CA GLY A 369 18.19 -9.30 14.47
C GLY A 369 17.62 -9.92 15.76
N LEU A 370 18.46 -10.13 16.77
CA LEU A 370 18.04 -10.67 18.06
C LEU A 370 17.14 -9.70 18.84
N TRP A 371 17.49 -8.41 18.86
CA TRP A 371 16.64 -7.40 19.49
C TRP A 371 15.29 -7.27 18.79
N ALA A 372 15.26 -7.28 17.45
CA ALA A 372 14.01 -7.26 16.69
C ALA A 372 13.10 -8.46 17.01
N ALA A 373 13.66 -9.67 17.14
CA ALA A 373 12.89 -10.86 17.55
C ALA A 373 12.32 -10.72 18.98
N ARG A 374 13.10 -10.18 19.92
CA ARG A 374 12.67 -9.93 21.29
C ARG A 374 11.58 -8.85 21.37
N ILE A 375 11.69 -7.76 20.60
CA ILE A 375 10.67 -6.69 20.56
C ILE A 375 9.33 -7.24 20.07
N THR A 376 9.31 -7.94 18.93
CA THR A 376 8.06 -8.47 18.35
C THR A 376 7.38 -9.47 19.29
N THR A 377 8.15 -10.36 19.92
CA THR A 377 7.59 -11.36 20.86
C THR A 377 7.12 -10.71 22.15
N SER A 378 7.89 -9.79 22.74
CA SER A 378 7.48 -9.11 23.98
C SER A 378 6.28 -8.19 23.77
N PHE A 379 6.22 -7.47 22.65
CA PHE A 379 5.06 -6.66 22.28
C PHE A 379 3.80 -7.52 22.21
N PHE A 380 3.88 -8.68 21.55
CA PHE A 380 2.76 -9.60 21.45
C PHE A 380 2.24 -10.07 22.82
N GLU A 381 3.14 -10.51 23.69
CA GLU A 381 2.81 -11.00 25.03
C GLU A 381 2.18 -9.91 25.91
N VAL A 382 2.66 -8.67 25.80
CA VAL A 382 2.06 -7.52 26.50
C VAL A 382 0.71 -7.17 25.90
N ALA A 383 0.59 -7.13 24.57
CA ALA A 383 -0.64 -6.78 23.87
C ALA A 383 -1.81 -7.73 24.19
N GLN A 384 -1.53 -9.03 24.31
CA GLN A 384 -2.53 -10.03 24.73
C GLN A 384 -3.03 -9.81 26.17
N ARG A 385 -2.17 -9.29 27.04
CA ARG A 385 -2.47 -9.07 28.47
C ARG A 385 -2.96 -7.66 28.77
N LEU A 386 -3.02 -6.78 27.76
CA LEU A 386 -3.51 -5.42 27.94
C LEU A 386 -4.88 -5.33 28.63
N PRO A 387 -5.88 -6.19 28.37
CA PRO A 387 -7.14 -6.15 29.11
C PRO A 387 -6.97 -6.41 30.61
N ALA A 388 -6.07 -7.33 30.97
CA ALA A 388 -5.73 -7.62 32.36
C ALA A 388 -4.91 -6.51 33.00
N ILE A 389 -4.16 -5.72 32.22
CA ILE A 389 -3.31 -4.60 32.65
C ILE A 389 -4.08 -3.26 32.68
N SER A 390 -5.05 -3.03 31.81
CA SER A 390 -5.80 -1.78 31.68
C SER A 390 -7.29 -2.09 31.44
N PRO A 391 -8.12 -2.14 32.50
CA PRO A 391 -9.51 -2.58 32.41
C PRO A 391 -10.45 -1.45 31.96
N ALA A 392 -10.00 -0.20 31.98
CA ALA A 392 -10.73 0.90 31.37
C ALA A 392 -10.91 0.60 29.88
N GLN A 393 -12.16 0.60 29.39
CA GLN A 393 -12.45 0.43 27.97
C GLN A 393 -11.59 1.43 27.19
N ILE A 394 -10.61 0.91 26.46
CA ILE A 394 -9.86 1.69 25.49
C ILE A 394 -10.86 2.01 24.39
N GLY A 395 -11.51 3.16 24.50
CA GLY A 395 -12.41 3.65 23.48
C GLY A 395 -11.66 3.79 22.16
N ASP A 396 -12.34 3.54 21.05
CA ASP A 396 -11.79 3.72 19.70
C ASP A 396 -11.41 5.19 19.39
N GLY A 397 -11.79 6.11 20.27
CA GLY A 397 -11.45 7.53 20.20
C GLY A 397 -10.42 7.88 21.27
N ASP A 398 -9.24 8.27 20.79
CA ASP A 398 -8.14 8.97 21.46
C ASP A 398 -6.88 8.10 21.72
N ASP A 399 -5.95 8.25 20.78
CA ASP A 399 -4.53 7.87 20.72
C ASP A 399 -4.10 6.41 20.88
N PHE A 400 -4.80 5.57 21.63
CA PHE A 400 -4.19 4.28 22.01
C PHE A 400 -4.22 3.21 20.90
N TRP A 401 -5.22 3.24 20.00
CA TRP A 401 -5.38 2.28 18.89
C TRP A 401 -5.95 2.91 17.61
N SER A 402 -5.61 4.17 17.31
CA SER A 402 -6.21 4.92 16.19
C SER A 402 -6.00 4.29 14.80
N ARG A 403 -5.09 3.32 14.68
CA ARG A 403 -4.74 2.59 13.45
C ARG A 403 -5.03 1.09 13.51
N GLN A 404 -5.80 0.60 14.50
CA GLN A 404 -6.26 -0.79 14.50
C GLN A 404 -7.43 -1.01 13.55
N PRO A 405 -7.55 -2.21 12.96
CA PRO A 405 -8.81 -2.62 12.38
C PRO A 405 -9.94 -2.50 13.42
N PRO A 406 -11.15 -2.06 13.01
CA PRO A 406 -12.26 -1.84 13.92
C PRO A 406 -12.58 -3.09 14.73
N ARG A 407 -12.61 -2.95 16.07
CA ARG A 407 -12.89 -4.07 16.98
C ARG A 407 -14.25 -4.72 16.70
N ASP A 408 -15.24 -3.93 16.32
CA ASP A 408 -16.59 -4.38 15.97
C ASP A 408 -16.60 -5.30 14.74
N LEU A 409 -15.61 -5.17 13.84
CA LEU A 409 -15.49 -6.00 12.65
C LEU A 409 -14.63 -7.25 12.86
N MET A 410 -13.79 -7.27 13.90
CA MET A 410 -12.90 -8.41 14.19
C MET A 410 -13.63 -9.75 14.36
N PRO A 411 -14.83 -9.84 14.98
CA PRO A 411 -15.59 -11.09 15.05
C PRO A 411 -16.04 -11.65 13.69
N PHE A 412 -16.20 -10.78 12.69
CA PHE A 412 -16.68 -11.16 11.36
C PHE A 412 -15.54 -11.47 10.38
N VAL A 413 -14.31 -11.06 10.70
CA VAL A 413 -13.14 -11.21 9.82
C VAL A 413 -12.25 -12.35 10.32
N PRO A 414 -12.03 -13.40 9.50
CA PRO A 414 -11.16 -14.50 9.87
C PRO A 414 -9.72 -14.05 10.18
N GLU A 415 -9.13 -14.73 11.14
CA GLU A 415 -7.69 -14.61 11.40
C GLU A 415 -6.88 -15.16 10.23
N GLN A 416 -5.67 -14.63 10.08
CA GLN A 416 -4.74 -15.10 9.05
C GLN A 416 -4.14 -16.45 9.45
N ALA A 417 -3.95 -17.34 8.48
CA ALA A 417 -3.41 -18.69 8.71
C ALA A 417 -2.02 -18.69 9.37
N THR A 418 -1.27 -17.60 9.18
CA THR A 418 0.01 -17.33 9.82
C THR A 418 -0.07 -17.12 11.34
N GLY A 419 -1.25 -16.80 11.87
CA GLY A 419 -1.42 -16.17 13.16
C GLY A 419 -0.93 -14.71 13.17
N ASN A 420 -0.68 -14.19 14.37
CA ASN A 420 -0.21 -12.82 14.60
C ASN A 420 1.26 -12.66 14.18
N LEU A 421 1.49 -12.15 12.98
CA LEU A 421 2.84 -11.81 12.51
C LEU A 421 3.10 -10.32 12.59
N MET A 422 4.33 -10.00 12.96
CA MET A 422 4.79 -8.64 13.20
C MET A 422 6.06 -8.36 12.43
N ALA A 423 6.22 -7.12 11.98
CA ALA A 423 7.46 -6.57 11.46
C ALA A 423 7.70 -5.20 12.09
N LEU A 424 8.96 -4.82 12.26
CA LEU A 424 9.36 -3.49 12.70
C LEU A 424 9.63 -2.63 11.47
N GLN A 425 9.47 -1.32 11.62
CA GLN A 425 9.84 -0.35 10.61
C GLN A 425 10.47 0.85 11.30
N TRP A 426 11.60 1.31 10.76
CA TRP A 426 12.24 2.53 11.21
C TRP A 426 11.75 3.71 10.38
N GLN A 427 11.37 4.79 11.05
CA GLN A 427 10.97 6.05 10.42
C GLN A 427 11.93 7.14 10.89
N PRO A 428 12.91 7.55 10.05
CA PRO A 428 13.85 8.60 10.41
C PRO A 428 13.11 9.94 10.59
N ASN A 429 13.63 10.77 11.48
CA ASN A 429 13.12 12.13 11.66
C ASN A 429 13.58 13.04 10.48
N PRO A 430 13.01 14.25 10.33
CA PRO A 430 13.41 15.15 9.25
C PRO A 430 14.87 15.62 9.30
N ALA A 431 15.53 15.56 10.46
CA ALA A 431 16.92 15.96 10.64
C ALA A 431 17.92 14.84 10.26
N GLY A 432 17.47 13.59 10.19
CA GLY A 432 18.27 12.41 9.87
C GLY A 432 19.16 11.90 11.01
N ASP A 433 19.11 12.51 12.20
CA ASP A 433 19.95 12.17 13.37
C ASP A 433 19.27 11.19 14.34
N SER A 434 17.99 10.90 14.14
CA SER A 434 17.17 10.06 15.02
C SER A 434 15.91 9.59 14.29
N GLY A 435 15.01 8.90 14.97
CA GLY A 435 13.79 8.38 14.34
C GLY A 435 12.81 7.75 15.31
N SER A 436 11.89 6.95 14.79
CA SER A 436 10.96 6.19 15.61
C SER A 436 10.70 4.81 15.02
N PHE A 437 10.53 3.82 15.89
CA PHE A 437 10.08 2.50 15.48
C PHE A 437 8.56 2.45 15.43
N SER A 438 8.04 1.75 14.44
CA SER A 438 6.67 1.28 14.39
C SER A 438 6.62 -0.23 14.18
N ILE A 439 5.51 -0.84 14.60
CA ILE A 439 5.21 -2.25 14.37
C ILE A 439 4.08 -2.37 13.35
N LEU A 440 4.30 -3.19 12.34
CA LEU A 440 3.30 -3.67 11.40
C LEU A 440 2.79 -5.01 11.92
N TRP A 441 1.50 -5.12 12.21
CA TRP A 441 0.87 -6.32 12.76
C TRP A 441 -0.34 -6.72 11.92
N LEU A 442 -0.25 -7.90 11.30
CA LEU A 442 -1.36 -8.46 10.54
C LEU A 442 -2.46 -9.01 11.47
N ARG A 443 -3.68 -8.46 11.38
CA ARG A 443 -4.79 -8.73 12.32
C ARG A 443 -5.98 -9.49 11.70
N GLY A 444 -5.99 -9.76 10.40
CA GLY A 444 -7.07 -10.51 9.77
C GLY A 444 -6.98 -10.53 8.25
N VAL A 445 -7.87 -11.29 7.62
CA VAL A 445 -8.03 -11.32 6.16
C VAL A 445 -8.98 -10.20 5.73
N GLY A 446 -8.47 -8.96 5.63
CA GLY A 446 -9.31 -7.78 5.40
C GLY A 446 -10.22 -7.91 4.18
N ARG A 447 -9.71 -8.45 3.06
CA ARG A 447 -10.51 -8.73 1.85
C ARG A 447 -11.75 -9.60 2.09
N TRP A 448 -11.83 -10.38 3.17
CA TRP A 448 -13.02 -11.15 3.53
C TRP A 448 -14.27 -10.26 3.58
N LEU A 449 -14.15 -9.04 4.10
CA LEU A 449 -15.26 -8.09 4.16
C LEU A 449 -15.87 -7.86 2.79
N LEU A 450 -15.07 -7.66 1.74
CA LEU A 450 -15.57 -7.42 0.38
C LEU A 450 -16.45 -8.55 -0.13
N TYR A 451 -16.10 -9.80 0.21
CA TYR A 451 -16.82 -10.99 -0.22
C TYR A 451 -18.11 -11.14 0.59
N HIS A 452 -18.13 -10.65 1.83
CA HIS A 452 -19.25 -10.80 2.76
C HIS A 452 -20.04 -9.51 3.03
N LEU A 453 -19.93 -8.48 2.18
CA LEU A 453 -20.75 -7.28 2.30
C LEU A 453 -22.25 -7.53 2.08
N HIS A 454 -22.62 -8.68 1.51
CA HIS A 454 -23.99 -9.07 1.20
C HIS A 454 -24.67 -9.90 2.30
N ASP A 455 -23.87 -10.47 3.21
CA ASP A 455 -24.30 -11.47 4.22
C ASP A 455 -23.59 -11.26 5.59
N LEU A 456 -22.97 -10.11 5.82
CA LEU A 456 -22.13 -9.84 7.01
C LEU A 456 -22.83 -10.18 8.34
N LEU A 457 -24.14 -9.89 8.43
CA LEU A 457 -24.96 -10.12 9.62
C LEU A 457 -25.98 -11.25 9.43
N GLU A 458 -25.76 -12.17 8.47
CA GLU A 458 -26.66 -13.30 8.21
C GLU A 458 -26.79 -14.21 9.44
N ALA A 459 -25.71 -14.37 10.22
CA ALA A 459 -25.73 -15.14 11.47
C ALA A 459 -26.68 -14.56 12.54
N GLU A 460 -27.02 -13.27 12.45
CA GLU A 460 -27.99 -12.59 13.31
C GLU A 460 -29.41 -12.60 12.71
N GLY A 461 -29.61 -13.27 11.57
CA GLY A 461 -30.88 -13.31 10.84
C GLY A 461 -31.17 -12.05 10.02
N ILE A 462 -30.16 -11.22 9.78
CA ILE A 462 -30.30 -9.98 8.99
C ILE A 462 -29.86 -10.28 7.55
N GLN A 463 -30.78 -10.09 6.60
CA GLN A 463 -30.46 -10.15 5.18
C GLN A 463 -29.78 -8.86 4.75
N GLY A 464 -28.53 -8.96 4.29
CA GLY A 464 -27.75 -7.82 3.82
C GLY A 464 -28.20 -7.25 2.45
N PRO A 465 -27.52 -6.20 1.96
CA PRO A 465 -27.83 -5.60 0.67
C PRO A 465 -27.42 -6.50 -0.48
N ASN A 466 -28.05 -6.30 -1.64
CA ASN A 466 -27.50 -6.83 -2.90
C ASN A 466 -26.18 -6.11 -3.21
N VAL A 467 -25.12 -6.83 -3.56
CA VAL A 467 -23.81 -6.23 -3.85
C VAL A 467 -23.48 -6.33 -5.33
N VAL A 468 -23.06 -5.21 -5.94
CA VAL A 468 -22.54 -5.18 -7.31
C VAL A 468 -21.09 -4.72 -7.29
N LEU A 469 -20.21 -5.61 -7.74
CA LEU A 469 -18.78 -5.34 -7.90
C LEU A 469 -18.48 -5.02 -9.37
N ALA A 470 -17.91 -3.86 -9.63
CA ALA A 470 -17.40 -3.49 -10.96
C ALA A 470 -15.88 -3.32 -10.90
N SER A 471 -15.16 -3.93 -11.85
CA SER A 471 -13.75 -3.68 -12.08
C SER A 471 -13.36 -4.10 -13.49
N ALA A 472 -12.43 -3.38 -14.10
CA ALA A 472 -11.88 -3.69 -15.42
C ALA A 472 -10.71 -4.69 -15.35
N THR A 473 -10.08 -4.84 -14.19
CA THR A 473 -8.79 -5.55 -14.03
C THR A 473 -8.81 -6.60 -12.94
N SER A 474 -9.95 -6.85 -12.29
CA SER A 474 -10.07 -7.80 -11.19
C SER A 474 -9.94 -9.27 -11.58
N TRP A 475 -10.07 -9.60 -12.87
CA TRP A 475 -9.87 -10.97 -13.34
C TRP A 475 -8.41 -11.20 -13.74
N MET A 476 -7.49 -11.27 -12.77
CA MET A 476 -6.05 -11.49 -12.99
C MET A 476 -5.54 -12.57 -12.02
N PRO A 477 -5.80 -13.88 -12.25
CA PRO A 477 -5.47 -14.95 -11.29
C PRO A 477 -4.00 -14.97 -10.82
N ALA A 478 -3.07 -14.51 -11.68
CA ALA A 478 -1.67 -14.38 -11.31
C ALA A 478 -1.42 -13.33 -10.24
N SER A 479 -2.20 -12.25 -10.13
CA SER A 479 -2.00 -11.14 -9.19
C SER A 479 -2.90 -11.27 -7.96
N PRO A 480 -2.37 -11.70 -6.80
CA PRO A 480 -3.14 -11.76 -5.55
C PRO A 480 -3.63 -10.39 -5.07
N ARG A 481 -2.97 -9.32 -5.53
CA ARG A 481 -3.25 -7.93 -5.18
C ARG A 481 -4.53 -7.43 -5.85
N PHE A 482 -4.69 -7.72 -7.14
CA PHE A 482 -5.82 -7.22 -7.94
C PHE A 482 -6.90 -8.27 -8.20
N HIS A 483 -6.58 -9.57 -8.08
CA HIS A 483 -7.55 -10.62 -8.38
C HIS A 483 -8.68 -10.66 -7.35
N LEU A 484 -9.91 -10.60 -7.85
CA LEU A 484 -11.08 -11.05 -7.11
C LEU A 484 -11.40 -12.48 -7.57
N ASP A 485 -11.32 -13.41 -6.64
CA ASP A 485 -11.65 -14.81 -6.84
C ASP A 485 -13.18 -15.00 -6.72
N VAL A 486 -13.90 -14.22 -7.51
CA VAL A 486 -15.37 -14.28 -7.67
C VAL A 486 -15.63 -14.31 -9.17
N THR A 487 -16.26 -15.38 -9.64
CA THR A 487 -16.57 -15.53 -11.07
C THR A 487 -17.51 -14.41 -11.52
N PRO A 488 -17.12 -13.59 -12.51
CA PRO A 488 -17.97 -12.50 -13.00
C PRO A 488 -19.29 -13.02 -13.59
N ASN A 489 -20.42 -12.46 -13.17
CA ASN A 489 -21.73 -12.80 -13.72
C ASN A 489 -22.01 -12.09 -15.06
N LEU A 490 -21.34 -10.96 -15.31
CA LEU A 490 -21.50 -10.14 -16.50
C LEU A 490 -20.14 -9.61 -16.95
N VAL A 491 -19.88 -9.67 -18.26
CA VAL A 491 -18.69 -9.11 -18.90
C VAL A 491 -19.14 -8.06 -19.91
N LEU A 492 -18.70 -6.82 -19.71
CA LEU A 492 -18.91 -5.75 -20.69
C LEU A 492 -17.78 -5.81 -21.71
N ARG A 493 -18.10 -6.22 -22.94
CA ARG A 493 -17.13 -6.25 -24.04
C ARG A 493 -17.00 -4.87 -24.69
N GLU A 494 -15.81 -4.60 -25.18
CA GLU A 494 -15.52 -3.38 -25.92
C GLU A 494 -16.29 -3.30 -27.24
N PRO A 495 -16.76 -2.11 -27.64
CA PRO A 495 -17.32 -1.90 -28.97
C PRO A 495 -16.27 -2.16 -30.07
N GLU A 496 -16.71 -2.52 -31.27
CA GLU A 496 -15.81 -2.84 -32.38
C GLU A 496 -14.82 -1.72 -32.73
N LYS A 497 -15.24 -0.44 -32.61
CA LYS A 497 -14.36 0.72 -32.81
C LYS A 497 -13.24 0.80 -31.77
N ALA A 498 -13.54 0.47 -30.51
CA ALA A 498 -12.53 0.45 -29.45
C ALA A 498 -11.49 -0.64 -29.74
N ARG A 499 -11.96 -1.82 -30.15
CA ARG A 499 -11.12 -2.94 -30.57
C ARG A 499 -10.22 -2.56 -31.75
N ALA A 500 -10.74 -1.89 -32.77
CA ALA A 500 -9.96 -1.44 -33.92
C ALA A 500 -8.87 -0.43 -33.52
N ALA A 501 -9.21 0.59 -32.72
CA ALA A 501 -8.25 1.57 -32.23
C ALA A 501 -7.12 0.95 -31.38
N LEU A 502 -7.44 -0.12 -30.65
CA LEU A 502 -6.47 -0.88 -29.88
C LEU A 502 -5.53 -1.71 -30.77
N LEU A 503 -6.01 -2.29 -31.86
CA LEU A 503 -5.17 -2.99 -32.84
C LEU A 503 -4.23 -2.04 -33.60
N GLU A 504 -4.61 -0.77 -33.74
CA GLU A 504 -3.75 0.28 -34.32
C GLU A 504 -2.73 0.84 -33.31
N SER A 505 -2.93 0.59 -32.01
CA SER A 505 -2.01 1.02 -30.96
C SER A 505 -0.71 0.23 -31.05
N LYS A 506 0.42 0.88 -30.77
CA LYS A 506 1.76 0.28 -30.95
C LYS A 506 2.61 0.43 -29.72
N MET A 507 3.40 -0.59 -29.42
CA MET A 507 4.38 -0.59 -28.34
C MET A 507 5.79 -0.64 -28.93
N PHE A 508 6.70 0.18 -28.43
CA PHE A 508 8.08 0.30 -28.88
C PHE A 508 9.03 0.07 -27.70
N PHE A 509 10.02 -0.79 -27.86
CA PHE A 509 11.11 -0.91 -26.91
C PHE A 509 12.27 -0.01 -27.36
N ARG A 510 12.52 1.08 -26.63
CA ARG A 510 13.51 2.11 -26.97
C ARG A 510 14.28 2.55 -25.71
N PRO A 511 15.11 1.66 -25.13
CA PRO A 511 15.91 2.01 -23.96
C PRO A 511 16.99 3.05 -24.34
N PRO A 512 17.15 4.13 -23.55
CA PRO A 512 18.22 5.10 -23.71
C PRO A 512 19.60 4.46 -23.55
N ARG A 513 20.62 5.15 -24.07
CA ARG A 513 22.03 4.76 -23.92
C ARG A 513 22.85 5.91 -23.38
N TYR A 514 23.82 5.59 -22.54
CA TYR A 514 24.89 6.50 -22.19
C TYR A 514 25.78 6.78 -23.40
N ARG A 515 26.63 7.81 -23.31
CA ARG A 515 27.57 8.18 -24.38
C ARG A 515 28.59 7.09 -24.73
N ASP A 516 28.85 6.18 -23.79
CA ASP A 516 29.73 5.02 -23.96
C ASP A 516 29.01 3.81 -24.61
N GLY A 517 27.74 3.95 -24.99
CA GLY A 517 26.95 2.92 -25.63
C GLY A 517 26.23 1.97 -24.67
N ARG A 518 26.53 2.02 -23.36
CA ARG A 518 25.86 1.17 -22.36
C ARG A 518 24.37 1.53 -22.24
N PRO A 519 23.47 0.55 -22.13
CA PRO A 519 22.05 0.82 -21.93
C PRO A 519 21.80 1.43 -20.54
N VAL A 520 20.83 2.34 -20.46
CA VAL A 520 20.42 2.99 -19.20
C VAL A 520 19.42 2.11 -18.46
N PHE A 521 19.80 1.67 -17.26
CA PHE A 521 18.92 0.98 -16.31
C PHE A 521 18.40 1.98 -15.30
N THR A 522 17.16 2.43 -15.50
CA THR A 522 16.50 3.30 -14.52
C THR A 522 15.99 2.47 -13.35
N SER A 523 15.39 1.31 -13.65
CA SER A 523 15.06 0.31 -12.63
C SER A 523 16.22 -0.68 -12.50
N GLY A 524 16.87 -0.73 -11.34
CA GLY A 524 18.04 -1.59 -11.13
C GLY A 524 19.31 -0.83 -10.76
N THR A 525 19.21 0.42 -10.32
CA THR A 525 20.31 1.21 -9.74
C THR A 525 20.71 0.77 -8.32
N GLY A 526 20.23 -0.39 -7.85
CA GLY A 526 20.57 -0.93 -6.53
C GLY A 526 20.06 -0.10 -5.35
N GLY A 527 19.02 0.72 -5.55
CA GLY A 527 18.46 1.57 -4.50
C GLY A 527 19.18 2.92 -4.33
N ASP A 528 20.29 3.18 -5.04
CA ASP A 528 21.00 4.47 -4.97
C ASP A 528 20.15 5.60 -5.58
N PRO A 529 19.69 6.58 -4.77
CA PRO A 529 18.83 7.67 -5.24
C PRO A 529 19.53 8.61 -6.24
N THR A 530 20.85 8.76 -6.12
CA THR A 530 21.66 9.66 -6.95
C THR A 530 21.84 9.06 -8.33
N LEU A 531 22.20 7.77 -8.40
CA LEU A 531 22.27 7.03 -9.65
C LEU A 531 20.90 6.93 -10.33
N HIS A 532 19.83 6.72 -9.54
CA HIS A 532 18.46 6.70 -10.06
C HIS A 532 18.05 8.03 -10.71
N ALA A 533 18.26 9.15 -10.01
CA ALA A 533 17.98 10.48 -10.53
C ALA A 533 18.81 10.79 -11.78
N HIS A 534 20.07 10.37 -11.81
CA HIS A 534 20.93 10.53 -12.99
C HIS A 534 20.42 9.73 -14.19
N ALA A 535 20.00 8.48 -13.98
CA ALA A 535 19.42 7.63 -15.02
C ALA A 535 18.14 8.25 -15.59
N LEU A 536 17.24 8.75 -14.73
CA LEU A 536 16.01 9.44 -15.14
C LEU A 536 16.28 10.68 -15.99
N CYS A 537 17.19 11.55 -15.57
CA CYS A 537 17.59 12.73 -16.33
C CYS A 537 18.21 12.36 -17.68
N THR A 538 19.03 11.30 -17.72
CA THR A 538 19.62 10.78 -18.97
C THR A 538 18.54 10.25 -19.92
N SER A 539 17.55 9.53 -19.40
CA SER A 539 16.39 9.08 -20.18
C SER A 539 15.59 10.25 -20.74
N ALA A 540 15.32 11.28 -19.93
CA ALA A 540 14.62 12.48 -20.37
C ALA A 540 15.38 13.25 -21.45
N ASP A 541 16.70 13.40 -21.31
CA ASP A 541 17.57 14.01 -22.32
C ASP A 541 17.50 13.27 -23.66
N TRP A 542 17.70 11.95 -23.62
CA TRP A 542 17.71 11.11 -24.81
C TRP A 542 16.36 11.11 -25.56
N ILE A 543 15.24 11.20 -24.83
CA ILE A 543 13.89 11.25 -25.43
C ILE A 543 13.60 12.63 -26.03
N CYS A 544 13.94 13.71 -25.32
CA CYS A 544 13.52 15.07 -25.66
C CYS A 544 14.50 15.80 -26.58
N ASN A 545 15.79 15.47 -26.56
CA ASN A 545 16.79 16.09 -27.42
C ASN A 545 17.18 15.17 -28.59
N PRO A 546 17.52 15.73 -29.77
CA PRO A 546 18.01 14.92 -30.89
C PRO A 546 19.33 14.22 -30.53
N ALA A 547 19.44 12.93 -30.84
CA ALA A 547 20.70 12.21 -30.75
C ALA A 547 21.76 12.83 -31.70
N PRO A 548 23.07 12.67 -31.42
CA PRO A 548 24.10 13.16 -32.33
C PRO A 548 23.90 12.66 -33.77
N GLY A 549 23.73 13.60 -34.72
CA GLY A 549 23.46 13.29 -36.13
C GLY A 549 21.99 13.06 -36.49
N ALA A 550 21.07 12.99 -35.52
CA ALA A 550 19.64 12.96 -35.76
C ALA A 550 19.09 14.36 -35.97
N ARG A 551 18.13 14.51 -36.90
CA ARG A 551 17.45 15.79 -37.15
C ARG A 551 16.43 16.14 -36.06
N GLU A 552 15.83 15.15 -35.44
CA GLU A 552 14.70 15.30 -34.52
C GLU A 552 14.83 14.35 -33.33
N SER A 553 14.29 14.75 -32.18
CA SER A 553 14.23 13.94 -30.96
C SER A 553 13.24 12.79 -31.09
N LEU A 554 13.36 11.77 -30.23
CA LEU A 554 12.41 10.66 -30.21
C LEU A 554 10.99 11.15 -29.89
N LEU A 555 10.86 12.13 -28.98
CA LEU A 555 9.58 12.75 -28.66
C LEU A 555 8.94 13.41 -29.88
N GLN A 556 9.73 14.16 -30.68
CA GLN A 556 9.22 14.80 -31.87
C GLN A 556 8.76 13.78 -32.93
N GLN A 557 9.54 12.71 -33.12
CA GLN A 557 9.17 11.60 -34.01
C GLN A 557 7.87 10.91 -33.57
N ALA A 558 7.68 10.71 -32.25
CA ALA A 558 6.44 10.17 -31.71
C ALA A 558 5.27 11.12 -31.97
N ARG A 559 5.45 12.42 -31.68
CA ARG A 559 4.45 13.48 -31.89
C ARG A 559 3.97 13.60 -33.34
N GLN A 560 4.86 13.46 -34.31
CA GLN A 560 4.50 13.47 -35.74
C GLN A 560 3.60 12.30 -36.16
N ARG A 561 3.60 11.18 -35.41
CA ARG A 561 2.70 10.05 -35.63
C ARG A 561 1.32 10.24 -35.00
N LEU A 562 1.17 11.23 -34.12
CA LEU A 562 -0.07 11.52 -33.39
C LEU A 562 -0.93 12.52 -34.15
N ALA A 563 -2.24 12.50 -33.89
CA ALA A 563 -3.15 13.53 -34.39
C ALA A 563 -2.79 14.91 -33.82
N ASN A 564 -3.07 15.99 -34.57
CA ASN A 564 -2.71 17.36 -34.19
C ASN A 564 -3.31 17.81 -32.84
N ASP A 565 -4.47 17.27 -32.48
CA ASP A 565 -5.18 17.58 -31.22
C ASP A 565 -4.92 16.54 -30.10
N ARG A 566 -3.90 15.68 -30.29
CA ARG A 566 -3.45 14.63 -29.36
C ARG A 566 -1.93 14.61 -29.23
N GLN A 567 -1.31 15.78 -29.29
CA GLN A 567 0.14 15.96 -29.28
C GLN A 567 0.76 15.90 -27.87
N GLN A 568 -0.06 15.88 -26.82
CA GLN A 568 0.41 15.81 -25.44
C GLN A 568 0.76 14.37 -25.07
N VAL A 569 1.79 14.20 -24.24
CA VAL A 569 2.32 12.88 -23.85
C VAL A 569 2.43 12.72 -22.34
N LEU A 570 2.49 11.47 -21.89
CA LEU A 570 2.68 11.10 -20.48
C LEU A 570 4.05 10.44 -20.29
N PHE A 571 4.84 10.92 -19.34
CA PHE A 571 6.04 10.27 -18.85
C PHE A 571 5.74 9.64 -17.49
N THR A 572 5.83 8.32 -17.41
CA THR A 572 5.56 7.58 -16.17
C THR A 572 6.86 7.24 -15.45
N VAL A 573 6.89 7.53 -14.15
CA VAL A 573 7.99 7.27 -13.23
C VAL A 573 7.48 6.53 -11.98
N GLN A 574 8.36 6.20 -11.03
CA GLN A 574 8.00 5.43 -9.83
C GLN A 574 7.47 6.31 -8.69
N SER A 575 7.99 7.53 -8.50
CA SER A 575 7.59 8.42 -7.39
C SER A 575 7.28 9.86 -7.82
N THR A 576 6.62 10.62 -6.94
CA THR A 576 6.37 12.06 -7.16
C THR A 576 7.67 12.88 -7.15
N ARG A 577 8.69 12.43 -6.39
CA ARG A 577 10.03 13.02 -6.39
C ARG A 577 10.73 12.82 -7.74
N ASP A 578 10.61 11.63 -8.32
CA ASP A 578 11.12 11.36 -9.67
C ASP A 578 10.41 12.22 -10.70
N ALA A 579 9.09 12.40 -10.54
CA ALA A 579 8.29 13.20 -11.46
C ALA A 579 8.74 14.67 -11.45
N GLN A 580 9.01 15.21 -10.26
CA GLN A 580 9.59 16.54 -10.11
C GLN A 580 10.97 16.62 -10.76
N THR A 581 11.86 15.66 -10.45
CA THR A 581 13.24 15.63 -10.99
C THR A 581 13.25 15.66 -12.53
N VAL A 582 12.42 14.83 -13.15
CA VAL A 582 12.29 14.77 -14.62
C VAL A 582 11.66 16.03 -15.19
N ALA A 583 10.59 16.56 -14.59
CA ALA A 583 9.96 17.79 -15.08
C ALA A 583 10.87 19.02 -14.95
N ASP A 584 11.61 19.15 -13.85
CA ASP A 584 12.58 20.22 -13.65
C ASP A 584 13.70 20.14 -14.69
N TYR A 585 14.20 18.93 -14.99
CA TYR A 585 15.17 18.73 -16.07
C TYR A 585 14.61 19.17 -17.42
N ILE A 586 13.42 18.68 -17.81
CA ILE A 586 12.79 18.98 -19.11
C ILE A 586 12.62 20.49 -19.29
N ASN A 587 12.03 21.17 -18.30
CA ASN A 587 11.76 22.60 -18.37
C ASN A 587 13.03 23.47 -18.40
N GLN A 588 14.17 22.95 -17.94
CA GLN A 588 15.44 23.69 -17.92
C GLN A 588 16.34 23.38 -19.12
N LYS A 589 16.26 22.16 -19.68
CA LYS A 589 17.26 21.63 -20.63
C LYS A 589 16.69 21.27 -21.99
N THR A 590 15.39 21.41 -22.20
CA THR A 590 14.72 21.02 -23.45
C THR A 590 13.77 22.14 -23.93
N PRO A 591 13.34 22.14 -25.19
CA PRO A 591 12.38 23.13 -25.69
C PRO A 591 10.92 22.86 -25.28
N TYR A 592 10.65 21.78 -24.55
CA TYR A 592 9.29 21.37 -24.16
C TYR A 592 8.89 21.88 -22.79
N THR A 593 7.59 22.01 -22.56
CA THR A 593 7.03 22.33 -21.24
C THR A 593 6.50 21.07 -20.56
N ALA A 594 6.93 20.82 -19.33
CA ALA A 594 6.49 19.69 -18.52
C ALA A 594 5.81 20.12 -17.22
N LEU A 595 4.70 19.45 -16.88
CA LEU A 595 4.06 19.55 -15.57
C LEU A 595 4.23 18.24 -14.81
N HIS A 596 4.63 18.29 -13.54
CA HIS A 596 4.68 17.11 -12.69
C HIS A 596 3.49 17.00 -11.74
N VAL A 597 3.06 15.78 -11.46
CA VAL A 597 1.94 15.52 -10.55
C VAL A 597 2.39 15.56 -9.09
N ILE A 598 1.71 16.34 -8.27
CA ILE A 598 1.93 16.44 -6.82
C ILE A 598 0.75 15.89 -6.03
N ARG A 599 0.96 15.65 -4.73
CA ARG A 599 -0.14 15.27 -3.83
C ARG A 599 -1.08 16.46 -3.69
N ASP A 600 -2.34 16.18 -3.41
CA ASP A 600 -3.36 17.24 -3.25
C ASP A 600 -3.11 18.16 -2.04
N ASP A 601 -2.31 17.70 -1.07
CA ASP A 601 -1.99 18.43 0.15
C ASP A 601 -0.71 19.28 0.01
N ASP A 602 0.08 19.06 -1.06
CA ASP A 602 1.30 19.80 -1.33
C ASP A 602 0.99 21.15 -2.00
N PRO A 603 1.74 22.22 -1.69
CA PRO A 603 1.54 23.52 -2.32
C PRO A 603 1.88 23.45 -3.82
N PRO A 604 1.00 23.92 -4.73
CA PRO A 604 1.28 23.93 -6.15
C PRO A 604 2.40 24.91 -6.50
N THR A 605 3.20 24.56 -7.49
CA THR A 605 4.27 25.38 -8.07
C THR A 605 3.94 25.70 -9.53
N ARG A 606 4.74 26.55 -10.18
CA ARG A 606 4.54 26.92 -11.60
C ARG A 606 4.52 25.72 -12.55
N HIS A 607 5.24 24.64 -12.21
CA HIS A 607 5.43 23.45 -13.06
C HIS A 607 4.80 22.20 -12.44
N SER A 608 3.83 22.37 -11.54
CA SER A 608 3.15 21.24 -10.92
C SER A 608 1.63 21.30 -11.09
N ILE A 609 1.03 20.11 -11.08
CA ILE A 609 -0.41 19.92 -11.13
C ILE A 609 -0.85 19.00 -9.98
N PRO A 610 -1.75 19.43 -9.09
CA PRO A 610 -2.33 18.55 -8.10
C PRO A 610 -3.06 17.37 -8.75
N ARG A 611 -2.91 16.17 -8.21
CA ARG A 611 -3.54 14.94 -8.72
C ARG A 611 -5.03 15.12 -9.07
N ARG A 612 -5.82 15.72 -8.18
CA ARG A 612 -7.25 15.98 -8.40
C ARG A 612 -7.57 16.82 -9.65
N ARG A 613 -6.62 17.64 -10.13
CA ARG A 613 -6.78 18.52 -11.31
C ARG A 613 -6.22 17.92 -12.59
N LEU A 614 -5.81 16.65 -12.60
CA LEU A 614 -5.26 16.00 -13.80
C LEU A 614 -6.15 16.14 -15.06
N ALA A 615 -7.48 16.20 -14.89
CA ALA A 615 -8.40 16.43 -16.00
C ALA A 615 -8.18 17.78 -16.73
N THR A 616 -7.61 18.80 -16.08
CA THR A 616 -7.34 20.11 -16.68
C THR A 616 -6.03 20.15 -17.47
N PHE A 617 -5.19 19.13 -17.38
CA PHE A 617 -3.92 19.06 -18.11
C PHE A 617 -4.11 19.23 -19.62
N ALA A 618 -5.20 18.72 -20.18
CA ALA A 618 -5.54 18.85 -21.59
C ALA A 618 -5.66 20.32 -22.05
N ALA A 619 -6.07 21.22 -21.15
CA ALA A 619 -6.21 22.65 -21.40
C ALA A 619 -4.99 23.48 -20.98
N SER A 620 -3.97 22.86 -20.36
CA SER A 620 -2.80 23.56 -19.80
C SER A 620 -1.85 24.11 -20.87
N GLY A 621 -1.88 23.55 -22.08
CA GLY A 621 -0.93 23.86 -23.15
C GLY A 621 0.46 23.24 -22.97
N ALA A 622 0.72 22.54 -21.85
CA ALA A 622 1.98 21.84 -21.64
C ALA A 622 2.09 20.60 -22.55
N ASP A 623 3.30 20.30 -23.00
CA ASP A 623 3.58 19.17 -23.90
C ASP A 623 3.58 17.83 -23.16
N ILE A 624 4.14 17.82 -21.94
CA ILE A 624 4.46 16.60 -21.20
C ILE A 624 3.83 16.64 -19.81
N LEU A 625 3.09 15.60 -19.46
CA LEU A 625 2.71 15.30 -18.08
C LEU A 625 3.70 14.28 -17.52
N VAL A 626 4.36 14.60 -16.41
CA VAL A 626 5.24 13.66 -15.71
C VAL A 626 4.56 13.20 -14.43
N ALA A 627 4.38 11.89 -14.24
CA ALA A 627 3.66 11.40 -13.09
C ALA A 627 4.18 10.06 -12.58
N ALA A 628 4.13 9.89 -11.27
CA ALA A 628 4.17 8.56 -10.68
C ALA A 628 3.04 7.72 -11.28
N GLU A 629 3.31 6.49 -11.66
CA GLU A 629 2.37 5.64 -12.39
C GLU A 629 1.00 5.54 -11.66
N GLY A 630 1.01 5.28 -10.36
CA GLY A 630 -0.21 5.22 -9.53
C GLY A 630 -1.01 6.53 -9.43
N ALA A 631 -0.45 7.68 -9.82
CA ALA A 631 -1.16 8.96 -9.81
C ALA A 631 -2.10 9.14 -11.03
N VAL A 632 -1.80 8.48 -12.16
CA VAL A 632 -2.53 8.65 -13.44
C VAL A 632 -3.46 7.47 -13.76
N GLN A 633 -3.33 6.36 -13.02
CA GLN A 633 -4.15 5.16 -13.21
C GLN A 633 -5.66 5.40 -13.13
N ARG A 634 -6.19 5.78 -11.95
CA ARG A 634 -7.64 5.73 -11.64
C ARG A 634 -8.20 7.11 -11.28
N GLY A 635 -9.51 7.30 -11.47
CA GLY A 635 -10.24 8.52 -11.08
C GLY A 635 -10.16 9.75 -12.00
N HIS A 636 -9.27 9.79 -13.01
CA HIS A 636 -9.10 10.97 -13.86
C HIS A 636 -9.32 10.70 -15.35
N ASN A 637 -10.05 11.60 -16.00
CA ASN A 637 -10.33 11.59 -17.43
C ASN A 637 -9.61 12.77 -18.08
N ILE A 638 -8.45 12.54 -18.69
CA ILE A 638 -7.66 13.58 -19.37
C ILE A 638 -8.13 13.63 -20.84
N LEU A 639 -9.17 14.42 -21.08
CA LEU A 639 -9.85 14.49 -22.38
C LEU A 639 -9.62 15.85 -23.06
N ASN A 640 -9.46 15.83 -24.37
CA ASN A 640 -9.37 17.05 -25.18
C ASN A 640 -10.78 17.63 -25.48
N ALA A 641 -10.83 18.68 -26.29
CA ALA A 641 -12.08 19.35 -26.67
C ALA A 641 -13.09 18.43 -27.39
N ARG A 642 -12.63 17.37 -28.09
CA ARG A 642 -13.47 16.34 -28.73
C ARG A 642 -14.00 15.28 -27.75
N ARG A 643 -13.72 15.39 -26.45
CA ARG A 643 -14.04 14.39 -25.42
C ARG A 643 -13.33 13.03 -25.66
N VAL A 644 -12.22 13.02 -26.38
CA VAL A 644 -11.33 11.85 -26.55
C VAL A 644 -10.04 12.03 -25.76
N ALA A 645 -9.24 10.97 -25.60
CA ALA A 645 -7.97 11.03 -24.86
C ALA A 645 -7.03 12.12 -25.40
N ALA A 646 -6.64 13.07 -24.55
CA ALA A 646 -5.68 14.11 -24.92
C ALA A 646 -4.26 13.57 -25.05
N LEU A 647 -3.94 12.54 -24.25
CA LEU A 647 -2.66 11.85 -24.28
C LEU A 647 -2.59 10.94 -25.51
N GLY A 648 -1.68 11.24 -26.44
CA GLY A 648 -1.45 10.44 -27.63
C GLY A 648 -0.36 9.37 -27.46
N ALA A 649 0.62 9.62 -26.60
CA ALA A 649 1.69 8.67 -26.29
C ALA A 649 2.02 8.58 -24.80
N VAL A 650 2.50 7.41 -24.37
CA VAL A 650 2.95 7.11 -23.01
C VAL A 650 4.39 6.60 -23.06
N PHE A 651 5.28 7.22 -22.31
CA PHE A 651 6.68 6.83 -22.16
C PHE A 651 6.92 6.30 -20.74
N TYR A 652 7.35 5.05 -20.64
CA TYR A 652 7.76 4.41 -19.40
C TYR A 652 9.25 4.61 -19.17
N LEU A 653 9.59 5.59 -18.31
CA LEU A 653 10.98 5.90 -17.98
C LEU A 653 11.56 4.91 -16.97
N ALA A 654 10.71 4.27 -16.17
CA ALA A 654 11.07 3.23 -15.23
C ALA A 654 10.05 2.08 -15.30
N ARG A 655 10.53 0.84 -15.17
CA ARG A 655 9.70 -0.35 -14.98
C ARG A 655 8.88 -0.23 -13.69
N ILE A 656 7.61 -0.60 -13.74
CA ILE A 656 6.75 -0.65 -12.55
C ILE A 656 7.29 -1.73 -11.61
N HIS A 657 7.66 -1.34 -10.40
CA HIS A 657 8.27 -2.21 -9.41
C HIS A 657 7.72 -1.87 -8.03
N PRO A 658 7.40 -2.86 -7.18
CA PRO A 658 7.05 -2.58 -5.79
C PRO A 658 8.25 -1.92 -5.09
N PRO A 659 8.03 -0.86 -4.29
CA PRO A 659 9.06 -0.32 -3.41
C PRO A 659 9.67 -1.42 -2.51
N ALA A 660 10.93 -1.23 -2.09
CA ALA A 660 11.59 -2.19 -1.20
C ALA A 660 10.91 -2.30 0.18
N ASP A 661 10.24 -1.24 0.61
CA ASP A 661 9.48 -1.14 1.86
C ASP A 661 8.02 -1.60 1.76
N ASP A 662 7.58 -2.08 0.58
CA ASP A 662 6.18 -2.41 0.33
C ASP A 662 5.78 -3.79 0.89
N ALA A 663 5.24 -3.80 2.12
CA ALA A 663 4.68 -5.00 2.75
C ALA A 663 3.39 -5.52 2.06
N THR A 664 2.80 -4.78 1.10
CA THR A 664 1.55 -5.20 0.45
C THR A 664 1.75 -6.40 -0.48
N PHE A 665 2.94 -6.60 -1.05
CA PHE A 665 3.24 -7.77 -1.88
C PHE A 665 3.12 -9.08 -1.08
N PRO A 666 3.90 -9.30 0.01
CA PRO A 666 3.76 -10.49 0.84
C PRO A 666 2.38 -10.61 1.48
N LEU A 667 1.77 -9.48 1.90
CA LEU A 667 0.40 -9.48 2.42
C LEU A 667 -0.59 -10.03 1.41
N SER A 668 -0.51 -9.61 0.14
CA SER A 668 -1.44 -10.06 -0.90
C SER A 668 -1.35 -11.57 -1.17
N LEU A 669 -0.15 -12.14 -1.09
CA LEU A 669 0.09 -13.58 -1.25
C LEU A 669 -0.55 -14.37 -0.10
N LEU A 670 -0.36 -13.92 1.14
CA LEU A 670 -0.96 -14.53 2.33
C LEU A 670 -2.49 -14.44 2.30
N SER A 671 -3.04 -13.26 2.05
CA SER A 671 -4.49 -13.05 2.02
C SER A 671 -5.15 -13.87 0.90
N ARG A 672 -4.52 -14.06 -0.25
CA ARG A 672 -5.02 -14.97 -1.29
C ARG A 672 -5.02 -16.42 -0.83
N GLU A 673 -3.95 -16.89 -0.22
CA GLU A 673 -3.88 -18.26 0.27
C GLU A 673 -4.90 -18.52 1.40
N ALA A 674 -5.09 -17.55 2.30
CA ALA A 674 -6.13 -17.59 3.32
C ALA A 674 -7.53 -17.69 2.67
N MET A 675 -7.85 -16.81 1.71
CA MET A 675 -9.13 -16.87 0.99
C MET A 675 -9.34 -18.19 0.26
N ARG A 676 -8.31 -18.72 -0.41
CA ARG A 676 -8.39 -20.02 -1.12
C ARG A 676 -8.84 -21.15 -0.19
N ARG A 677 -8.30 -21.18 1.03
CA ARG A 677 -8.63 -22.17 2.07
C ARG A 677 -9.96 -21.91 2.74
N LEU A 678 -10.32 -20.65 2.98
CA LEU A 678 -11.61 -20.30 3.57
C LEU A 678 -12.78 -20.65 2.63
N ARG A 679 -12.58 -20.47 1.31
CA ARG A 679 -13.58 -20.85 0.30
C ARG A 679 -13.68 -22.35 0.05
N ASN A 680 -12.57 -23.07 0.24
CA ASN A 680 -12.50 -24.53 0.09
C ASN A 680 -11.91 -25.15 1.36
N PRO A 681 -12.68 -25.17 2.48
CA PRO A 681 -12.20 -25.71 3.73
C PRO A 681 -11.92 -27.20 3.60
N LEU A 682 -10.84 -27.66 4.22
CA LEU A 682 -10.49 -29.08 4.23
C LEU A 682 -11.45 -29.84 5.15
N ASP A 683 -12.05 -30.91 4.64
CA ASP A 683 -12.87 -31.79 5.44
C ASP A 683 -11.98 -32.74 6.27
N VAL A 684 -11.70 -32.31 7.50
CA VAL A 684 -10.89 -33.07 8.46
C VAL A 684 -11.51 -34.41 8.86
N THR A 685 -12.80 -34.66 8.54
CA THR A 685 -13.46 -35.93 8.86
C THR A 685 -13.14 -37.04 7.87
N LEU A 686 -12.74 -36.70 6.63
CA LEU A 686 -12.47 -37.66 5.57
C LEU A 686 -11.05 -38.25 5.62
N ASP A 687 -10.06 -37.49 6.11
CA ASP A 687 -8.64 -37.83 5.93
C ASP A 687 -7.97 -38.51 7.13
N HIS A 688 -8.71 -38.79 8.22
CA HIS A 688 -8.16 -39.30 9.51
C HIS A 688 -6.92 -38.52 10.02
N ALA A 689 -6.72 -37.30 9.53
CA ALA A 689 -5.58 -36.46 9.84
C ALA A 689 -5.85 -35.71 11.14
N ASP A 690 -4.85 -35.62 12.02
CA ASP A 690 -4.94 -34.84 13.26
C ASP A 690 -5.13 -33.34 12.91
N PRO A 691 -6.29 -32.73 13.24
CA PRO A 691 -6.55 -31.32 12.96
C PRO A 691 -5.50 -30.39 13.59
N VAL A 692 -4.94 -30.77 14.75
CA VAL A 692 -3.91 -29.97 15.45
C VAL A 692 -2.60 -29.98 14.65
N ASP A 693 -2.20 -31.14 14.13
CA ASP A 693 -1.00 -31.25 13.29
C ASP A 693 -1.16 -30.50 11.96
N LEU A 694 -2.33 -30.62 11.32
CA LEU A 694 -2.65 -29.86 10.11
C LEU A 694 -2.59 -28.34 10.36
N ALA A 695 -3.17 -27.87 11.47
CA ALA A 695 -3.11 -26.47 11.85
C ALA A 695 -1.68 -25.99 12.13
N ARG A 696 -0.86 -26.82 12.79
CA ARG A 696 0.56 -26.53 13.06
C ARG A 696 1.36 -26.43 11.76
N LYS A 697 1.20 -27.39 10.85
CA LYS A 697 1.85 -27.41 9.54
C LYS A 697 1.45 -26.20 8.70
N LEU A 698 0.15 -25.89 8.67
CA LEU A 698 -0.38 -24.70 8.00
C LEU A 698 0.27 -23.43 8.55
N ARG A 699 0.20 -23.20 9.87
CA ARG A 699 0.78 -22.01 10.52
C ARG A 699 2.28 -21.90 10.26
N GLY A 700 3.02 -22.99 10.38
CA GLY A 700 4.46 -23.02 10.11
C GLY A 700 4.80 -22.70 8.65
N SER A 701 4.03 -23.23 7.69
CA SER A 701 4.24 -22.97 6.27
C SER A 701 4.00 -21.50 5.90
N GLU A 702 2.90 -20.91 6.36
CA GLU A 702 2.57 -19.52 6.04
C GLU A 702 3.47 -18.54 6.80
N ARG A 703 3.86 -18.85 8.05
CA ARG A 703 4.83 -18.05 8.80
C ARG A 703 6.18 -17.99 8.09
N ARG A 704 6.67 -19.12 7.57
CA ARG A 704 7.90 -19.15 6.76
C ARG A 704 7.76 -18.33 5.48
N ARG A 705 6.60 -18.38 4.80
CA ARG A 705 6.34 -17.55 3.60
C ARG A 705 6.41 -16.05 3.91
N TRP A 706 5.79 -15.58 5.00
CA TRP A 706 5.91 -14.18 5.45
C TRP A 706 7.36 -13.82 5.75
N GLN A 707 8.00 -14.62 6.61
CA GLN A 707 9.36 -14.36 7.09
C GLN A 707 10.40 -14.29 5.97
N ARG A 708 10.25 -15.11 4.91
CA ARG A 708 11.15 -15.09 3.72
C ARG A 708 10.95 -13.90 2.78
N ARG A 709 9.87 -13.12 2.94
CA ARG A 709 9.51 -12.05 1.99
C ARG A 709 9.41 -10.68 2.64
N VAL A 710 9.07 -10.58 3.91
CA VAL A 710 9.01 -9.30 4.60
C VAL A 710 10.42 -8.79 4.89
N GLY A 711 10.71 -7.58 4.40
CA GLY A 711 12.03 -6.95 4.49
C GLY A 711 13.06 -7.44 3.49
N GLU A 712 12.63 -8.21 2.49
CA GLU A 712 13.47 -8.65 1.38
C GLU A 712 13.04 -7.89 0.11
N PRO A 713 13.95 -7.19 -0.58
CA PRO A 713 13.63 -6.55 -1.84
C PRO A 713 13.10 -7.56 -2.87
N VAL A 714 11.94 -7.27 -3.45
CA VAL A 714 11.27 -8.15 -4.42
C VAL A 714 11.96 -8.04 -5.78
N LEU A 715 13.08 -8.72 -5.97
CA LEU A 715 13.83 -8.69 -7.22
C LEU A 715 13.29 -9.74 -8.20
N PHE A 716 12.81 -9.29 -9.36
CA PHE A 716 12.20 -10.16 -10.41
C PHE A 716 13.04 -11.42 -10.73
N THR A 717 14.35 -11.25 -10.93
CA THR A 717 15.28 -12.35 -11.28
C THR A 717 15.51 -13.35 -10.13
N ARG A 718 15.15 -13.00 -8.89
CA ARG A 718 15.29 -13.83 -7.68
C ARG A 718 14.02 -14.58 -7.29
N LEU A 719 12.88 -14.29 -7.94
CA LEU A 719 11.62 -14.95 -7.63
C LEU A 719 11.60 -16.36 -8.26
N THR A 720 12.18 -17.34 -7.58
CA THR A 720 12.22 -18.74 -8.05
C THR A 720 10.86 -19.42 -7.97
N ASP A 721 10.08 -19.12 -6.93
CA ASP A 721 8.72 -19.62 -6.74
C ASP A 721 7.82 -19.17 -7.92
N PRO A 722 7.24 -20.11 -8.70
CA PRO A 722 6.38 -19.77 -9.82
C PRO A 722 5.19 -18.88 -9.47
N ILE A 723 4.64 -19.03 -8.26
CA ILE A 723 3.50 -18.26 -7.77
C ILE A 723 3.91 -16.81 -7.53
N GLU A 724 5.03 -16.59 -6.85
CA GLU A 724 5.51 -15.23 -6.55
C GLU A 724 5.98 -14.53 -7.82
N HIS A 725 6.64 -15.29 -8.72
CA HIS A 725 7.03 -14.80 -10.03
C HIS A 725 5.81 -14.37 -10.85
N ALA A 726 4.77 -15.20 -10.93
CA ALA A 726 3.53 -14.85 -11.60
C ALA A 726 2.83 -13.64 -10.93
N ALA A 727 2.85 -13.56 -9.59
CA ALA A 727 2.32 -12.41 -8.84
C ALA A 727 3.03 -11.12 -9.18
N PHE A 728 4.35 -11.14 -9.30
CA PHE A 728 5.11 -9.98 -9.74
C PHE A 728 4.71 -9.54 -11.16
N VAL A 729 4.63 -10.48 -12.10
CA VAL A 729 4.25 -10.19 -13.50
C VAL A 729 2.81 -9.67 -13.59
N GLY A 730 1.87 -10.25 -12.83
CA GLY A 730 0.49 -9.76 -12.77
C GLY A 730 0.38 -8.36 -12.15
N ASN A 731 1.16 -8.08 -11.09
CA ASN A 731 1.24 -6.76 -10.47
C ASN A 731 1.89 -5.71 -11.37
N PHE A 732 2.68 -6.14 -12.35
CA PHE A 732 3.21 -5.28 -13.42
C PHE A 732 2.15 -5.00 -14.50
N LEU A 733 1.44 -6.03 -14.95
CA LEU A 733 0.47 -5.96 -16.05
C LEU A 733 -0.75 -5.09 -15.74
N VAL A 734 -1.29 -5.18 -14.51
CA VAL A 734 -2.53 -4.45 -14.15
C VAL A 734 -2.35 -2.93 -14.21
N PRO A 735 -1.37 -2.32 -13.49
CA PRO A 735 -0.99 -0.92 -13.62
C PRO A 735 -0.73 -0.46 -15.06
N LEU A 736 0.07 -1.24 -15.82
CA LEU A 736 0.35 -0.98 -17.22
C LEU A 736 -0.96 -0.85 -18.01
N HIS A 737 -1.84 -1.85 -17.91
CA HIS A 737 -3.11 -1.85 -18.64
C HIS A 737 -4.03 -0.68 -18.25
N GLN A 738 -4.08 -0.30 -16.97
CA GLN A 738 -4.89 0.84 -16.49
C GLN A 738 -4.41 2.18 -17.04
N THR A 739 -3.09 2.36 -17.07
CA THR A 739 -2.46 3.57 -17.61
C THR A 739 -2.66 3.64 -19.13
N LEU A 740 -2.51 2.53 -19.85
CA LEU A 740 -2.81 2.46 -21.29
C LEU A 740 -4.26 2.83 -21.57
N GLY A 741 -5.20 2.34 -20.74
CA GLY A 741 -6.62 2.71 -20.81
C GLY A 741 -6.90 4.21 -20.71
N ARG A 742 -5.95 5.06 -20.29
CA ARG A 742 -6.08 6.53 -20.32
C ARG A 742 -5.87 7.10 -21.72
N GLY A 743 -4.98 6.52 -22.52
CA GLY A 743 -4.65 6.96 -23.87
C GLY A 743 -5.65 6.50 -24.95
N ILE A 744 -6.46 5.48 -24.65
CA ILE A 744 -7.39 4.85 -25.62
C ILE A 744 -8.83 5.40 -25.55
N ARG A 745 -9.12 6.26 -24.57
CA ARG A 745 -10.47 6.79 -24.34
C ARG A 745 -11.00 7.52 -25.56
N GLY A 746 -12.25 7.22 -25.92
CA GLY A 746 -12.87 7.74 -27.14
C GLY A 746 -12.62 6.88 -28.38
N ASN A 747 -12.06 5.68 -28.23
CA ASN A 747 -11.68 4.76 -29.32
C ASN A 747 -10.57 5.34 -30.19
N GLU A 748 -9.53 5.86 -29.55
CA GLU A 748 -8.37 6.46 -30.21
C GLU A 748 -7.13 5.57 -29.97
N PRO A 749 -6.21 5.41 -30.93
CA PRO A 749 -5.00 4.61 -30.74
C PRO A 749 -4.01 5.33 -29.81
N VAL A 750 -3.16 4.55 -29.12
CA VAL A 750 -2.08 5.05 -28.26
C VAL A 750 -0.73 4.49 -28.70
N LEU A 751 0.32 5.31 -28.60
CA LEU A 751 1.70 4.87 -28.75
C LEU A 751 2.34 4.67 -27.38
N VAL A 752 3.02 3.56 -27.18
CA VAL A 752 3.65 3.20 -25.91
C VAL A 752 5.14 3.01 -26.12
N TYR A 753 5.96 3.69 -25.35
CA TYR A 753 7.41 3.60 -25.41
C TYR A 753 7.95 3.06 -24.09
N LEU A 754 8.63 1.92 -24.12
CA LEU A 754 9.35 1.35 -23.00
C LEU A 754 10.80 1.84 -23.05
N CYS A 755 11.16 2.75 -22.14
CA CYS A 755 12.42 3.50 -22.14
C CYS A 755 13.34 3.12 -20.98
N ASP A 756 13.23 1.90 -20.46
CA ASP A 756 14.11 1.37 -19.42
C ASP A 756 14.69 0.03 -19.88
N ALA A 757 16.02 -0.11 -19.83
CA ALA A 757 16.67 -1.37 -20.20
C ALA A 757 16.20 -2.56 -19.34
N ALA A 758 15.69 -2.31 -18.12
CA ALA A 758 15.21 -3.32 -17.20
C ALA A 758 13.97 -4.10 -17.67
N PHE A 759 13.25 -3.62 -18.70
CA PHE A 759 12.12 -4.36 -19.28
C PHE A 759 12.58 -5.63 -20.01
N ALA A 760 13.69 -5.54 -20.76
CA ALA A 760 14.30 -6.63 -21.53
C ALA A 760 15.83 -6.48 -21.51
N PRO A 761 16.50 -6.87 -20.40
CA PRO A 761 17.90 -6.55 -20.14
C PRO A 761 18.87 -7.08 -21.19
N ARG A 762 18.68 -8.32 -21.67
CA ARG A 762 19.56 -8.90 -22.68
C ARG A 762 19.38 -8.23 -24.02
N THR A 763 18.13 -7.99 -24.41
CA THR A 763 17.80 -7.31 -25.67
C THR A 763 18.28 -5.86 -25.69
N ALA A 764 18.33 -5.17 -24.55
CA ALA A 764 18.89 -3.84 -24.43
C ALA A 764 20.42 -3.81 -24.61
N ASN A 765 21.12 -4.90 -24.32
CA ASN A 765 22.56 -5.00 -24.43
C ASN A 765 22.96 -5.48 -25.84
N LEU A 766 23.63 -4.62 -26.63
CA LEU A 766 24.02 -4.98 -28.00
C LEU A 766 25.11 -6.06 -28.04
N ASP A 767 25.89 -6.17 -26.96
CA ASP A 767 26.95 -7.17 -26.84
C ASP A 767 26.40 -8.55 -26.44
N ASP A 768 25.15 -8.63 -25.98
CA ASP A 768 24.49 -9.88 -25.61
C ASP A 768 23.69 -10.44 -26.79
N SER A 769 24.11 -11.59 -27.30
CA SER A 769 23.43 -12.27 -28.40
C SER A 769 22.28 -13.16 -27.93
N ALA A 770 22.24 -13.51 -26.64
CA ALA A 770 21.22 -14.40 -26.10
C ALA A 770 19.86 -13.69 -26.01
N PRO A 771 18.74 -14.35 -26.37
CA PRO A 771 17.43 -13.77 -26.18
C PRO A 771 17.10 -13.65 -24.69
N ASP A 772 16.24 -12.69 -24.38
CA ASP A 772 15.58 -12.64 -23.07
C ASP A 772 14.68 -13.86 -22.86
N THR A 773 14.62 -14.34 -21.62
CA THR A 773 13.76 -15.44 -21.20
C THR A 773 12.72 -14.92 -20.20
N PRO A 774 11.68 -15.72 -19.89
CA PRO A 774 10.73 -15.38 -18.83
C PRO A 774 11.36 -15.12 -17.46
N ARG A 775 12.61 -15.56 -17.22
CA ARG A 775 13.36 -15.29 -15.98
C ARG A 775 14.15 -13.99 -16.02
N THR A 776 14.51 -13.48 -17.21
CA THR A 776 15.34 -12.28 -17.36
C THR A 776 14.52 -11.04 -17.71
N SER A 777 13.43 -11.19 -18.46
CA SER A 777 12.57 -10.09 -18.90
C SER A 777 11.15 -10.24 -18.38
N VAL A 778 10.65 -9.17 -17.75
CA VAL A 778 9.24 -9.08 -17.33
C VAL A 778 8.28 -9.08 -18.52
N ILE A 779 8.72 -8.54 -19.67
CA ILE A 779 7.90 -8.50 -20.90
C ILE A 779 7.72 -9.91 -21.46
N VAL A 780 8.81 -10.68 -21.55
CA VAL A 780 8.75 -12.08 -22.01
C VAL A 780 7.92 -12.93 -21.04
N ALA A 781 8.07 -12.70 -19.73
CA ALA A 781 7.24 -13.38 -18.72
C ALA A 781 5.75 -13.01 -18.84
N ALA A 782 5.44 -11.75 -19.12
CA ALA A 782 4.08 -11.27 -19.34
C ALA A 782 3.44 -11.88 -20.60
N GLN A 783 4.19 -11.96 -21.71
CA GLN A 783 3.76 -12.65 -22.92
C GLN A 783 3.42 -14.12 -22.63
N GLN A 784 4.33 -14.84 -21.98
CA GLN A 784 4.11 -16.25 -21.63
C GLN A 784 2.86 -16.43 -20.74
N LEU A 785 2.69 -15.56 -19.74
CA LEU A 785 1.54 -15.62 -18.83
C LEU A 785 0.22 -15.40 -19.58
N LEU A 786 0.16 -14.38 -20.44
CA LEU A 786 -1.05 -14.07 -21.22
C LEU A 786 -1.35 -15.13 -22.28
N HIS A 787 -0.33 -15.65 -22.99
CA HIS A 787 -0.50 -16.77 -23.93
C HIS A 787 -1.08 -17.99 -23.22
N GLY A 788 -0.62 -18.30 -22.02
CA GLY A 788 -1.18 -19.40 -21.22
C GLY A 788 -2.68 -19.29 -20.98
N TRP A 789 -3.21 -18.08 -20.82
CA TRP A 789 -4.65 -17.86 -20.60
C TRP A 789 -5.47 -17.67 -21.87
N LEU A 790 -4.84 -17.14 -22.92
CA LEU A 790 -5.49 -16.79 -24.18
C LEU A 790 -5.36 -17.88 -25.25
N THR A 791 -4.67 -18.98 -24.95
CA THR A 791 -4.68 -20.17 -25.81
C THR A 791 -6.08 -20.78 -25.81
N ASP A 792 -6.58 -21.14 -26.99
CA ASP A 792 -7.88 -21.82 -27.13
C ASP A 792 -7.84 -23.15 -26.35
N PRO A 793 -8.73 -23.35 -25.37
CA PRO A 793 -8.72 -24.56 -24.55
C PRO A 793 -9.16 -25.81 -25.34
N GLY A 794 -9.68 -25.65 -26.56
CA GLY A 794 -9.96 -26.74 -27.49
C GLY A 794 -11.32 -27.42 -27.26
N PRO A 795 -11.65 -28.46 -28.05
CA PRO A 795 -12.97 -29.09 -28.03
C PRO A 795 -13.23 -29.93 -26.76
N ALA A 796 -12.18 -30.44 -26.10
CA ALA A 796 -12.30 -31.27 -24.89
C ALA A 796 -12.40 -30.46 -23.58
N ALA A 797 -12.29 -29.13 -23.64
CA ALA A 797 -12.31 -28.26 -22.48
C ALA A 797 -13.65 -28.28 -21.74
N THR A 798 -13.56 -28.28 -20.41
CA THR A 798 -14.67 -28.12 -19.48
C THR A 798 -15.35 -26.75 -19.64
N VAL A 799 -16.57 -26.61 -19.12
CA VAL A 799 -17.31 -25.33 -19.14
C VAL A 799 -16.53 -24.25 -18.37
N ALA A 800 -15.89 -24.62 -17.26
CA ALA A 800 -15.08 -23.69 -16.46
C ALA A 800 -13.87 -23.17 -17.25
N GLU A 801 -13.10 -24.04 -17.90
CA GLU A 801 -11.93 -23.64 -18.71
C GLU A 801 -12.33 -22.72 -19.87
N ARG A 802 -13.47 -22.99 -20.51
CA ARG A 802 -14.01 -22.12 -21.59
C ARG A 802 -14.43 -20.76 -21.05
N LEU A 803 -15.06 -20.72 -19.87
CA LEU A 803 -15.46 -19.48 -19.23
C LEU A 803 -14.22 -18.65 -18.85
N ASP A 804 -13.21 -19.27 -18.22
CA ASP A 804 -11.96 -18.63 -17.84
C ASP A 804 -11.23 -18.05 -19.07
N HIS A 805 -11.21 -18.78 -20.18
CA HIS A 805 -10.67 -18.29 -21.46
C HIS A 805 -11.44 -17.07 -21.97
N GLU A 806 -12.77 -17.11 -22.01
CA GLU A 806 -13.57 -15.97 -22.50
C GLU A 806 -13.46 -14.73 -21.59
N LEU A 807 -13.32 -14.94 -20.28
CA LEU A 807 -13.03 -13.88 -19.31
C LEU A 807 -11.63 -13.29 -19.54
N ALA A 808 -10.61 -14.14 -19.64
CA ALA A 808 -9.25 -13.72 -19.92
C ALA A 808 -9.15 -12.96 -21.25
N LYS A 809 -9.85 -13.42 -22.29
CA LYS A 809 -9.93 -12.77 -23.59
C LYS A 809 -10.55 -11.39 -23.52
N ALA A 810 -11.66 -11.24 -22.81
CA ALA A 810 -12.33 -9.96 -22.64
C ALA A 810 -11.49 -8.96 -21.82
N CYS A 811 -10.77 -9.42 -20.79
CA CYS A 811 -9.98 -8.55 -19.93
C CYS A 811 -8.57 -8.26 -20.48
N TRP A 812 -7.93 -9.23 -21.13
CA TRP A 812 -6.48 -9.19 -21.43
C TRP A 812 -6.11 -9.46 -22.88
N GLY A 813 -7.04 -9.85 -23.74
CA GLY A 813 -6.74 -10.13 -25.15
C GLY A 813 -6.05 -8.95 -25.86
N LEU A 814 -6.47 -7.74 -25.51
CA LEU A 814 -5.93 -6.48 -26.05
C LEU A 814 -4.52 -6.19 -25.52
N ALA A 815 -4.26 -6.44 -24.24
CA ALA A 815 -2.93 -6.28 -23.66
C ALA A 815 -1.92 -7.28 -24.28
N SER A 816 -2.36 -8.52 -24.51
CA SER A 816 -1.55 -9.53 -25.20
C SER A 816 -1.17 -9.09 -26.60
N HIS A 817 -2.14 -8.55 -27.37
CA HIS A 817 -1.86 -8.06 -28.72
C HIS A 817 -0.76 -6.99 -28.76
N LEU A 818 -0.77 -6.03 -27.82
CA LEU A 818 0.26 -5.00 -27.75
C LEU A 818 1.64 -5.55 -27.40
N LEU A 819 1.69 -6.51 -26.47
CA LEU A 819 2.95 -7.14 -26.05
C LEU A 819 3.52 -8.05 -27.15
N ASP A 820 2.67 -8.73 -27.93
CA ASP A 820 3.11 -9.60 -29.03
C ASP A 820 3.66 -8.82 -30.23
N ASN A 821 3.18 -7.58 -30.43
CA ASN A 821 3.56 -6.72 -31.54
C ASN A 821 4.49 -5.57 -31.13
N ILE A 822 5.32 -5.80 -30.11
CA ILE A 822 6.36 -4.83 -29.73
C ILE A 822 7.35 -4.66 -30.89
N ASP A 823 7.54 -3.40 -31.30
CA ASP A 823 8.65 -3.01 -32.15
C ASP A 823 9.91 -2.92 -31.29
N TRP A 824 10.74 -3.97 -31.37
CA TRP A 824 12.02 -4.09 -30.66
C TRP A 824 13.13 -3.18 -31.20
N GLY A 825 12.90 -2.51 -32.33
CA GLY A 825 13.91 -1.76 -33.07
C GLY A 825 14.76 -2.66 -33.98
N HIS A 826 15.52 -2.05 -34.89
CA HIS A 826 16.54 -2.76 -35.66
C HIS A 826 17.72 -3.07 -34.73
N ARG A 827 18.08 -4.36 -34.62
CA ARG A 827 19.37 -4.79 -34.04
C ARG A 827 20.53 -4.36 -34.93
#